data_AF-A0A6G3T2H4-F1
#
_entry.id   AF-A0A6G3T2H4-F1
#
_cell.length_a   1.000
_cell.length_b   1.000
_cell.length_c   1.000
_cell.angle_alpha   90.00
_cell.angle_beta   90.00
_cell.angle_gamma   90.00
#
_symmetry.space_group_name_H-M   'P 1'
#
loop_
_entity.id
_entity.type
_entity.pdbx_description
1 polymer ?
#
loop_
_entity_poly.entity_id
_entity_poly.type
_entity_poly.pdbx_seq_one_letter_code
_entity_poly.pdbx_strand_id
1 'polypeptide(L)'
;APADGHRIVTGTPDGHTVTLPHPLPGGGSPVPLGALTLPGGSRPVVALNHRSVEAHPADSDGAGGSLWSVTPDSSGGNDAAGTVYVPPIAYWHALRPRDERGSIALRNLTDARAEELFNEVAAAVARHLEAFRAVEEYTGPSARELTEEAAARVLPEVSDARLLAGVTALVRNAVDRAVAAARYLEPPKPAQPAAPRDTARTKGMFFDHEPEHGDDTTLRNASAWGSERMHGSWWAGGNRWTAIRQILAVNHVLGGQPAFGPPTPSKVPFTSVDGWQRDEYTVPGDSLTWPSVLDKLPELAYRAASATTSPEHRTGLLVLLEALAAGPLADPAGTVRLVELIEPLGGEAPGRGRPEAVHRLGQVLRKGARTVVVLADRGRNTRDDAACWLALDHDPTGAFGPVPGFTLDHERVHRQGIARDRLTRLTALVREQGPAPWRPEAAEAFHTATGIGPLQSAALLSAAVQEPGAEALTLLGAKTRAFEEAQARLDALPRDDRHALLRALLPEDPAELWATGPDIRAAAEVWQERLSSLVRVPEELDLDLSGTTSGAVDLVLNAGSRTWLAHGTPVQDGTGRPGLRVAGARGTIASALTALHTLAYTLPYGHPLRAHLPVGLAALRGRLADPDLVLDLGLHWTESGGPIGATVRAAHGLPESGGADADGLVRAGTALLLAPGYGNNEKLLIRPAGLAGPDDPAFGLVEGTVASHGTGDLLALRALLDEKTDALASAGAPDGSPHHPAQDPTRAVPDLVAEAGKTLDLSTDAAALYLMLLALPDPTDRNCVRWTEWKPARIKKARAELAATDLVVEAKRSRAGRSLFLPCGWLERGAPGLPLETWKERLYPVAGSTRTLPHLPVPELFAAAWARVGDGDAPAFEELDTRATRKGRRR
;
A
#
# COMPACT_ATOMS: atom_id res chain seq x y z
N ALA A 1 -17.24 29.25 25.79
CA ALA A 1 -17.61 27.83 25.59
C ALA A 1 -16.49 27.18 24.79
N PRO A 2 -15.86 26.08 25.21
CA PRO A 2 -14.80 25.48 24.43
C PRO A 2 -15.40 24.68 23.25
N ALA A 3 -14.82 24.83 22.06
CA ALA A 3 -15.26 24.19 20.83
C ALA A 3 -15.04 22.67 20.82
N ASP A 4 -16.04 21.93 20.36
CA ASP A 4 -16.09 20.48 20.17
C ASP A 4 -15.09 20.00 19.10
N GLY A 5 -13.91 19.52 19.50
CA GLY A 5 -12.94 18.88 18.61
C GLY A 5 -11.96 17.97 19.36
N HIS A 6 -11.46 16.92 18.70
CA HIS A 6 -10.45 16.03 19.27
C HIS A 6 -9.14 16.82 19.52
N ARG A 7 -8.42 16.48 20.60
CA ARG A 7 -7.18 17.14 21.00
C ARG A 7 -6.14 16.10 21.40
N ILE A 8 -4.87 16.38 21.12
CA ILE A 8 -3.73 15.64 21.66
C ILE A 8 -3.20 16.40 22.86
N VAL A 9 -3.05 15.70 23.98
CA VAL A 9 -2.55 16.23 25.25
C VAL A 9 -1.31 15.46 25.64
N THR A 10 -0.20 16.13 25.95
CA THR A 10 0.99 15.48 26.54
C THR A 10 1.45 16.20 27.81
N GLY A 11 1.98 15.41 28.75
CA GLY A 11 2.67 15.93 29.92
C GLY A 11 4.16 16.19 29.62
N THR A 12 4.70 17.27 30.15
CA THR A 12 6.12 17.61 30.03
C THR A 12 6.89 17.21 31.29
N PRO A 13 8.22 16.94 31.21
CA PRO A 13 9.02 16.51 32.37
C PRO A 13 9.07 17.49 33.55
N ASP A 14 8.70 18.75 33.34
CA ASP A 14 8.57 19.80 34.34
C ASP A 14 7.15 19.87 34.98
N GLY A 15 6.29 18.89 34.71
CA GLY A 15 4.98 18.75 35.34
C GLY A 15 3.87 19.59 34.70
N HIS A 16 4.13 20.21 33.55
CA HIS A 16 3.11 20.94 32.78
C HIS A 16 2.39 20.05 31.77
N THR A 17 1.28 20.53 31.25
CA THR A 17 0.48 19.85 30.22
C THR A 17 0.35 20.77 29.02
N VAL A 18 0.64 20.26 27.82
CA VAL A 18 0.46 20.98 26.56
C VAL A 18 -0.61 20.30 25.72
N THR A 19 -1.41 21.10 25.01
CA THR A 19 -2.56 20.63 24.22
C THR A 19 -2.48 21.16 22.80
N LEU A 20 -2.72 20.29 21.81
CA LEU A 20 -2.86 20.65 20.39
C LEU A 20 -4.17 20.11 19.82
N PRO A 21 -4.80 20.78 18.85
CA PRO A 21 -5.95 20.23 18.14
C PRO A 21 -5.57 19.00 17.31
N HIS A 22 -6.52 18.07 17.16
CA HIS A 22 -6.37 16.85 16.38
C HIS A 22 -7.57 16.61 15.45
N PRO A 23 -7.34 16.43 14.14
CA PRO A 23 -6.08 16.70 13.43
C PRO A 23 -5.73 18.20 13.44
N LEU A 24 -4.50 18.56 13.10
CA LEU A 24 -4.17 19.96 12.80
C LEU A 24 -4.99 20.46 11.59
N PRO A 25 -5.16 21.78 11.39
CA PRO A 25 -5.90 22.34 10.24
C PRO A 25 -5.46 21.82 8.85
N GLY A 26 -4.23 21.31 8.73
CA GLY A 26 -3.69 20.67 7.52
C GLY A 26 -3.85 19.14 7.45
N GLY A 27 -4.64 18.52 8.33
CA GLY A 27 -4.88 17.06 8.35
C GLY A 27 -3.78 16.21 9.00
N GLY A 28 -2.68 16.83 9.44
CA GLY A 28 -1.56 16.13 10.08
C GLY A 28 -1.85 15.66 11.51
N SER A 29 -1.18 14.57 11.91
CA SER A 29 -1.20 14.03 13.28
C SER A 29 0.17 14.26 13.95
N PRO A 30 0.37 15.43 14.60
CA PRO A 30 1.66 15.77 15.18
C PRO A 30 1.89 15.02 16.50
N VAL A 31 3.16 14.82 16.85
CA VAL A 31 3.60 14.31 18.17
C VAL A 31 4.09 15.50 19.00
N PRO A 32 3.34 15.94 20.04
CA PRO A 32 3.79 17.05 20.86
C PRO A 32 5.08 16.69 21.62
N LEU A 33 6.07 17.56 21.54
CA LEU A 33 7.38 17.40 22.19
C LEU A 33 7.44 18.14 23.53
N GLY A 34 6.74 19.27 23.65
CA GLY A 34 6.65 20.05 24.89
C GLY A 34 6.38 21.54 24.62
N ALA A 35 6.45 22.38 25.67
CA ALA A 35 6.38 23.84 25.52
C ALA A 35 7.78 24.46 25.57
N LEU A 36 8.06 25.38 24.64
CA LEU A 36 9.29 26.18 24.67
C LEU A 36 9.04 27.43 25.52
N THR A 37 9.66 27.51 26.70
CA THR A 37 9.55 28.71 27.56
C THR A 37 10.43 29.82 27.02
N LEU A 38 9.80 30.84 26.43
CA LEU A 38 10.48 32.04 25.94
C LEU A 38 10.52 33.12 27.02
N PRO A 39 11.56 33.97 27.04
CA PRO A 39 11.57 35.20 27.83
C PRO A 39 10.34 36.06 27.53
N GLY A 40 9.76 36.69 28.57
CA GLY A 40 8.49 37.42 28.45
C GLY A 40 7.23 36.57 28.69
N GLY A 41 7.36 35.29 29.03
CA GLY A 41 6.25 34.45 29.51
C GLY A 41 5.48 33.69 28.42
N SER A 42 5.86 33.84 27.15
CA SER A 42 5.31 33.06 26.03
C SER A 42 5.76 31.60 26.08
N ARG A 43 4.85 30.66 25.78
CA ARG A 43 5.10 29.20 25.88
C ARG A 43 4.60 28.41 24.66
N PRO A 44 5.07 28.70 23.42
CA PRO A 44 4.63 27.96 22.24
C PRO A 44 4.84 26.45 22.39
N VAL A 45 3.89 25.68 21.87
CA VAL A 45 3.92 24.21 21.90
C VAL A 45 4.72 23.71 20.71
N VAL A 46 5.79 22.97 20.97
CA VAL A 46 6.64 22.34 19.96
C VAL A 46 6.12 20.93 19.69
N ALA A 47 6.01 20.56 18.41
CA ALA A 47 5.57 19.23 17.99
C ALA A 47 6.38 18.71 16.80
N LEU A 48 6.57 17.40 16.74
CA LEU A 48 7.10 16.70 15.58
C LEU A 48 5.95 16.35 14.64
N ASN A 49 5.93 16.95 13.46
CA ASN A 49 4.98 16.68 12.41
C ASN A 49 5.73 16.04 11.22
N HIS A 50 5.50 14.75 10.97
CA HIS A 50 6.31 13.95 10.05
C HIS A 50 7.82 14.00 10.34
N ARG A 51 8.59 14.70 9.50
CA ARG A 51 10.05 14.90 9.62
C ARG A 51 10.42 16.29 10.13
N SER A 52 9.45 17.16 10.40
CA SER A 52 9.70 18.54 10.78
C SER A 52 9.27 18.82 12.21
N VAL A 53 10.07 19.60 12.92
CA VAL A 53 9.74 20.16 14.22
C VAL A 53 9.08 21.50 13.99
N GLU A 54 7.86 21.65 14.49
CA GLU A 54 7.04 22.84 14.36
C GLU A 54 6.74 23.45 15.73
N ALA A 55 6.59 24.77 15.79
CA ALA A 55 6.05 25.45 16.97
C ALA A 55 4.68 26.06 16.69
N HIS A 56 3.76 25.89 17.63
CA HIS A 56 2.40 26.42 17.57
C HIS A 56 2.15 27.37 18.74
N PRO A 57 1.23 28.34 18.60
CA PRO A 57 0.78 29.17 19.72
C PRO A 57 0.24 28.30 20.87
N ALA A 58 0.34 28.80 22.11
CA ALA A 58 -0.11 28.07 23.30
C ALA A 58 -1.63 28.13 23.52
N ASP A 59 -2.34 28.97 22.78
CA ASP A 59 -3.76 29.25 22.96
C ASP A 59 -4.64 28.10 22.41
N SER A 60 -5.71 27.79 23.15
CA SER A 60 -6.50 26.55 23.06
C SER A 60 -7.25 26.28 21.75
N ASP A 61 -7.20 27.21 20.79
CA ASP A 61 -7.98 27.12 19.55
C ASP A 61 -7.10 26.87 18.32
N GLY A 62 -5.77 26.90 18.43
CA GLY A 62 -4.84 26.47 17.36
C GLY A 62 -4.98 27.18 16.00
N ALA A 63 -5.78 28.24 15.92
CA ALA A 63 -6.17 28.90 14.68
C ALA A 63 -5.04 29.69 14.01
N GLY A 64 -3.93 29.92 14.73
CA GLY A 64 -2.78 30.70 14.25
C GLY A 64 -1.80 29.95 13.35
N GLY A 65 -2.00 28.65 13.08
CA GLY A 65 -1.07 27.85 12.28
C GLY A 65 0.30 27.62 12.95
N SER A 66 1.30 27.24 12.15
CA SER A 66 2.68 27.01 12.60
C SER A 66 3.48 28.33 12.61
N LEU A 67 4.11 28.63 13.74
CA LEU A 67 4.97 29.81 13.95
C LEU A 67 6.30 29.67 13.20
N TRP A 68 6.89 28.48 13.23
CA TRP A 68 8.11 28.11 12.49
C TRP A 68 8.17 26.59 12.30
N SER A 69 8.90 26.14 11.29
CA SER A 69 9.10 24.71 10.97
C SER A 69 10.53 24.43 10.55
N VAL A 70 11.19 23.47 11.18
CA VAL A 70 12.55 23.05 10.82
C VAL A 70 12.65 21.53 10.71
N THR A 71 13.30 21.04 9.66
CA THR A 71 13.56 19.60 9.48
C THR A 71 14.92 19.25 10.09
N PRO A 72 14.99 18.41 11.15
CA PRO A 72 16.26 17.90 11.65
C PRO A 72 16.99 17.07 10.58
N ASP A 73 18.29 16.85 10.77
CA ASP A 73 19.14 16.14 9.81
C ASP A 73 19.24 16.80 8.42
N SER A 74 18.98 18.11 8.36
CA SER A 74 19.02 18.90 7.14
C SER A 74 19.54 20.32 7.42
N SER A 75 19.69 21.15 6.38
CA SER A 75 19.98 22.58 6.55
C SER A 75 18.79 23.39 7.11
N GLY A 76 17.61 22.77 7.31
CA GLY A 76 16.45 23.37 7.98
C GLY A 76 15.72 24.49 7.22
N GLY A 77 16.17 24.84 6.02
CA GLY A 77 15.51 25.84 5.16
C GLY A 77 15.61 27.28 5.68
N ASN A 78 14.68 28.14 5.28
CA ASN A 78 14.71 29.58 5.64
C ASN A 78 14.57 29.82 7.15
N ASP A 79 13.80 28.99 7.86
CA ASP A 79 13.63 29.07 9.32
C ASP A 79 14.91 28.66 10.08
N ALA A 80 15.93 28.17 9.37
CA ALA A 80 17.26 27.86 9.89
C ALA A 80 18.41 28.43 9.02
N ALA A 81 18.19 29.50 8.23
CA ALA A 81 19.13 30.02 7.23
C ALA A 81 20.55 30.38 7.74
N GLY A 82 20.72 30.50 9.06
CA GLY A 82 22.00 30.69 9.74
C GLY A 82 22.73 29.41 10.15
N THR A 83 22.18 28.23 9.90
CA THR A 83 22.67 26.96 10.44
C THR A 83 22.90 25.97 9.29
N VAL A 84 24.15 25.50 9.15
CA VAL A 84 24.53 24.56 8.08
C VAL A 84 23.87 23.19 8.27
N TYR A 85 23.53 22.83 9.50
CA TYR A 85 22.92 21.56 9.86
C TYR A 85 22.11 21.68 11.16
N VAL A 86 20.83 21.32 11.10
CA VAL A 86 19.94 21.23 12.27
C VAL A 86 20.11 19.82 12.87
N PRO A 87 20.70 19.67 14.06
CA PRO A 87 20.94 18.36 14.64
C PRO A 87 19.62 17.67 15.03
N PRO A 88 19.61 16.34 15.21
CA PRO A 88 18.47 15.62 15.75
C PRO A 88 17.99 16.23 17.07
N ILE A 89 16.68 16.18 17.31
CA ILE A 89 16.01 16.74 18.51
C ILE A 89 16.68 16.29 19.80
N ALA A 90 17.15 15.05 19.84
CA ALA A 90 17.87 14.47 20.98
C ALA A 90 19.07 15.31 21.43
N TYR A 91 19.68 16.13 20.56
CA TYR A 91 20.85 16.96 20.86
C TYR A 91 20.50 18.43 21.16
N TRP A 92 19.23 18.85 21.07
CA TRP A 92 18.87 20.26 21.21
C TRP A 92 19.14 20.82 22.61
N HIS A 93 19.07 19.97 23.64
CA HIS A 93 19.44 20.32 25.02
C HIS A 93 20.93 20.71 25.17
N ALA A 94 21.78 20.26 24.24
CA ALA A 94 23.21 20.57 24.23
C ALA A 94 23.55 21.85 23.46
N LEU A 95 22.57 22.49 22.81
CA LEU A 95 22.80 23.73 22.07
C LEU A 95 23.22 24.86 23.01
N ARG A 96 24.14 25.70 22.52
CA ARG A 96 24.63 26.89 23.21
C ARG A 96 24.48 28.11 22.30
N PRO A 97 24.23 29.32 22.83
CA PRO A 97 24.23 30.53 22.04
C PRO A 97 25.59 30.69 21.34
N ARG A 98 25.57 30.88 20.02
CA ARG A 98 26.78 31.21 19.25
C ARG A 98 27.23 32.66 19.42
N ASP A 99 26.28 33.52 19.78
CA ASP A 99 26.47 34.93 20.13
C ASP A 99 25.64 35.19 21.39
N GLU A 100 26.31 35.22 22.54
CA GLU A 100 25.64 35.44 23.83
C GLU A 100 25.01 36.83 23.92
N ARG A 101 25.71 37.86 23.38
CA ARG A 101 25.23 39.24 23.38
C ARG A 101 24.02 39.41 22.46
N GLY A 102 24.09 38.86 21.25
CA GLY A 102 22.98 38.81 20.31
C GLY A 102 21.79 38.03 20.87
N SER A 103 22.04 36.90 21.55
CA SER A 103 20.98 36.14 22.22
C SER A 103 20.32 36.94 23.34
N ILE A 104 21.07 37.70 24.15
CA ILE A 104 20.49 38.55 25.20
C ILE A 104 19.62 39.65 24.59
N ALA A 105 20.08 40.27 23.49
CA ALA A 105 19.32 41.31 22.79
C ALA A 105 18.00 40.75 22.22
N LEU A 106 18.03 39.60 21.54
CA LEU A 106 16.83 38.95 20.99
C LEU A 106 15.84 38.52 22.08
N ARG A 107 16.34 38.08 23.24
CA ARG A 107 15.49 37.71 24.39
C ARG A 107 14.82 38.90 25.07
N ASN A 108 15.37 40.11 24.90
CA ASN A 108 14.82 41.36 25.44
C ASN A 108 14.22 42.26 24.33
N LEU A 109 13.94 41.70 23.16
CA LEU A 109 13.40 42.43 22.03
C LEU A 109 11.98 42.91 22.37
N THR A 110 11.73 44.21 22.25
CA THR A 110 10.42 44.82 22.48
C THR A 110 9.59 44.83 21.20
N ASP A 111 8.26 44.85 21.32
CA ASP A 111 7.35 44.91 20.17
C ASP A 111 7.67 46.10 19.24
N ALA A 112 7.94 47.27 19.81
CA ALA A 112 8.32 48.47 19.06
C ALA A 112 9.61 48.26 18.23
N ARG A 113 10.60 47.54 18.78
CA ARG A 113 11.86 47.25 18.10
C ARG A 113 11.72 46.12 17.08
N ALA A 114 10.82 45.16 17.32
CA ALA A 114 10.44 44.14 16.35
C ALA A 114 9.68 44.73 15.15
N GLU A 115 8.80 45.71 15.39
CA GLU A 115 8.11 46.48 14.35
C GLU A 115 9.09 47.33 13.52
N GLU A 116 10.03 48.01 14.18
CA GLU A 116 11.13 48.73 13.49
C GLU A 116 11.94 47.78 12.59
N LEU A 117 12.32 46.60 13.11
CA LEU A 117 13.05 45.58 12.35
C LEU A 117 12.26 45.10 11.13
N PHE A 118 10.97 44.85 11.30
CA PHE A 118 10.09 44.45 10.20
C PHE A 118 10.01 45.55 9.11
N ASN A 119 9.79 46.80 9.52
CA ASN A 119 9.63 47.93 8.61
C ASN A 119 10.91 48.22 7.81
N GLU A 120 12.09 48.20 8.46
CA GLU A 120 13.38 48.42 7.78
C GLU A 120 13.69 47.31 6.78
N VAL A 121 13.41 46.04 7.13
CA VAL A 121 13.58 44.90 6.21
C VAL A 121 12.58 44.99 5.06
N ALA A 122 11.31 45.32 5.32
CA ALA A 122 10.30 45.52 4.28
C ALA A 122 10.68 46.63 3.30
N ALA A 123 11.19 47.76 3.81
CA ALA A 123 11.69 48.87 3.00
C ALA A 123 12.90 48.45 2.15
N ALA A 124 13.82 47.64 2.70
CA ALA A 124 14.95 47.08 1.95
C ALA A 124 14.51 46.15 0.81
N VAL A 125 13.51 45.29 1.05
CA VAL A 125 12.90 44.43 0.01
C VAL A 125 12.24 45.28 -1.08
N ALA A 126 11.47 46.30 -0.70
CA ALA A 126 10.80 47.19 -1.64
C ALA A 126 11.81 47.93 -2.54
N ARG A 127 12.85 48.54 -1.94
CA ARG A 127 13.93 49.22 -2.69
C ARG A 127 14.64 48.27 -3.67
N HIS A 128 14.92 47.03 -3.26
CA HIS A 128 15.52 46.04 -4.16
C HIS A 128 14.59 45.69 -5.32
N LEU A 129 13.30 45.45 -5.06
CA LEU A 129 12.33 45.12 -6.10
C LEU A 129 12.11 46.27 -7.09
N GLU A 130 12.06 47.51 -6.62
CA GLU A 130 11.97 48.70 -7.49
C GLU A 130 13.21 48.84 -8.37
N ALA A 131 14.41 48.74 -7.79
CA ALA A 131 15.65 48.84 -8.53
C ALA A 131 15.84 47.69 -9.53
N PHE A 132 15.45 46.46 -9.16
CA PHE A 132 15.49 45.29 -10.03
C PHE A 132 14.51 45.40 -11.21
N ARG A 133 13.32 45.98 -11.00
CA ARG A 133 12.31 46.16 -12.06
C ARG A 133 12.60 47.34 -12.99
N ALA A 134 13.42 48.30 -12.56
CA ALA A 134 13.74 49.48 -13.34
C ALA A 134 14.77 49.23 -14.45
N VAL A 135 15.43 48.06 -14.47
CA VAL A 135 16.52 47.74 -15.40
C VAL A 135 16.37 46.32 -15.97
N GLU A 136 16.95 46.09 -17.15
CA GLU A 136 16.91 44.78 -17.83
C GLU A 136 17.94 43.79 -17.24
N GLU A 137 19.06 44.31 -16.71
CA GLU A 137 20.09 43.54 -16.01
C GLU A 137 20.53 44.28 -14.73
N TYR A 138 20.29 43.67 -13.56
CA TYR A 138 20.57 44.28 -12.25
C TYR A 138 21.92 43.81 -11.69
N THR A 139 22.87 44.73 -11.52
CA THR A 139 24.22 44.48 -10.98
C THR A 139 24.44 45.04 -9.57
N GLY A 140 23.37 45.41 -8.86
CA GLY A 140 23.42 45.96 -7.51
C GLY A 140 23.45 44.89 -6.41
N PRO A 141 23.46 45.31 -5.13
CA PRO A 141 23.43 44.39 -4.00
C PRO A 141 22.20 43.47 -4.02
N SER A 142 22.40 42.21 -3.69
CA SER A 142 21.32 41.24 -3.61
C SER A 142 20.27 41.64 -2.57
N ALA A 143 19.03 41.17 -2.74
CA ALA A 143 17.98 41.35 -1.74
C ALA A 143 18.45 40.91 -0.33
N ARG A 144 19.25 39.83 -0.28
CA ARG A 144 19.81 39.31 0.96
C ARG A 144 20.73 40.32 1.64
N GLU A 145 21.70 40.86 0.92
CA GLU A 145 22.66 41.84 1.46
C GLU A 145 21.94 43.10 1.97
N LEU A 146 20.97 43.62 1.23
CA LEU A 146 20.19 44.79 1.64
C LEU A 146 19.34 44.53 2.89
N THR A 147 18.74 43.35 3.00
CA THR A 147 17.95 42.98 4.17
C THR A 147 18.81 42.65 5.39
N GLU A 148 19.98 42.05 5.21
CA GLU A 148 20.91 41.77 6.31
C GLU A 148 21.52 43.07 6.85
N GLU A 149 21.82 44.04 5.97
CA GLU A 149 22.26 45.38 6.40
C GLU A 149 21.17 46.13 7.18
N ALA A 150 19.92 46.06 6.70
CA ALA A 150 18.78 46.66 7.39
C ALA A 150 18.57 46.03 8.79
N ALA A 151 18.63 44.71 8.89
CA ALA A 151 18.53 44.00 10.16
C ALA A 151 19.69 44.32 11.12
N ALA A 152 20.92 44.41 10.61
CA ALA A 152 22.10 44.75 11.41
C ALA A 152 22.02 46.16 12.00
N ARG A 153 21.39 47.10 11.29
CA ARG A 153 21.19 48.47 11.77
C ARG A 153 20.24 48.54 12.95
N VAL A 154 19.17 47.73 12.93
CA VAL A 154 18.17 47.68 14.01
C VAL A 154 18.67 46.82 15.19
N LEU A 155 19.51 45.82 14.93
CA LEU A 155 20.08 44.90 15.92
C LEU A 155 21.62 44.91 15.93
N PRO A 156 22.28 46.03 16.25
CA PRO A 156 23.74 46.11 16.28
C PRO A 156 24.40 45.20 17.33
N GLU A 157 23.62 44.70 18.30
CA GLU A 157 24.07 43.75 19.31
C GLU A 157 24.20 42.31 18.77
N VAL A 158 23.61 42.01 17.60
CA VAL A 158 23.76 40.73 16.90
C VAL A 158 25.02 40.83 16.03
N SER A 159 26.12 40.32 16.58
CA SER A 159 27.46 40.43 15.99
C SER A 159 27.86 39.23 15.15
N ASP A 160 27.27 38.05 15.40
CA ASP A 160 27.52 36.85 14.60
C ASP A 160 26.74 36.89 13.28
N ALA A 161 27.46 36.86 12.16
CA ALA A 161 26.88 36.93 10.81
C ALA A 161 25.87 35.81 10.51
N ARG A 162 26.03 34.63 11.12
CA ARG A 162 25.12 33.50 10.91
C ARG A 162 23.83 33.68 11.72
N LEU A 163 23.92 34.21 12.94
CA LEU A 163 22.75 34.58 13.72
C LEU A 163 21.96 35.70 13.03
N LEU A 164 22.65 36.72 12.51
CA LEU A 164 22.05 37.81 11.73
C LEU A 164 21.33 37.29 10.48
N ALA A 165 21.94 36.37 9.72
CA ALA A 165 21.31 35.75 8.56
C ALA A 165 20.02 34.99 8.92
N GLY A 166 20.02 34.27 10.05
CA GLY A 166 18.84 33.58 10.57
C GLY A 166 17.70 34.53 10.95
N VAL A 167 18.01 35.58 11.72
CA VAL A 167 17.02 36.60 12.11
C VAL A 167 16.46 37.31 10.88
N THR A 168 17.33 37.70 9.95
CA THR A 168 16.93 38.36 8.70
C THR A 168 16.00 37.48 7.87
N ALA A 169 16.28 36.17 7.76
CA ALA A 169 15.43 35.24 7.01
C ALA A 169 14.02 35.11 7.64
N LEU A 170 13.92 35.05 8.98
CA LEU A 170 12.64 35.01 9.69
C LEU A 170 11.81 36.29 9.46
N VAL A 171 12.45 37.45 9.53
CA VAL A 171 11.77 38.75 9.29
C VAL A 171 11.31 38.84 7.83
N ARG A 172 12.13 38.39 6.87
CA ARG A 172 11.74 38.32 5.45
C ARG A 172 10.54 37.41 5.23
N ASN A 173 10.51 36.23 5.85
CA ASN A 173 9.35 35.34 5.79
C ASN A 173 8.08 36.04 6.32
N ALA A 174 8.20 36.84 7.39
CA ALA A 174 7.08 37.63 7.91
C ALA A 174 6.63 38.71 6.90
N VAL A 175 7.57 39.42 6.27
CA VAL A 175 7.27 40.42 5.22
C VAL A 175 6.57 39.76 4.03
N ASP A 176 7.05 38.62 3.55
CA ASP A 176 6.45 37.89 2.43
C ASP A 176 5.02 37.43 2.77
N ARG A 177 4.78 36.97 4.01
CA ARG A 177 3.44 36.60 4.49
C ARG A 177 2.52 37.81 4.58
N ALA A 178 3.00 38.96 5.05
CA ALA A 178 2.21 40.20 5.08
C ALA A 178 1.84 40.66 3.67
N VAL A 179 2.76 40.59 2.71
CA VAL A 179 2.49 40.89 1.29
C VAL A 179 1.48 39.90 0.71
N ALA A 180 1.61 38.60 1.00
CA ALA A 180 0.65 37.59 0.55
C ALA A 180 -0.75 37.82 1.13
N ALA A 181 -0.85 38.16 2.43
CA ALA A 181 -2.10 38.50 3.10
C ALA A 181 -2.73 39.77 2.51
N ALA A 182 -1.93 40.81 2.26
CA ALA A 182 -2.40 42.04 1.61
C ALA A 182 -2.95 41.75 0.20
N ARG A 183 -2.23 40.97 -0.62
CA ARG A 183 -2.68 40.54 -1.96
C ARG A 183 -3.94 39.68 -1.92
N TYR A 184 -4.10 38.88 -0.87
CA TYR A 184 -5.29 38.05 -0.68
C TYR A 184 -6.51 38.89 -0.28
N LEU A 185 -6.30 39.93 0.52
CA LEU A 185 -7.34 40.87 0.93
C LEU A 185 -7.68 41.92 -0.14
N GLU A 186 -6.80 42.14 -1.12
CA GLU A 186 -7.12 42.92 -2.31
C GLU A 186 -8.28 42.24 -3.06
N PRO A 187 -9.45 42.90 -3.22
CA PRO A 187 -10.54 42.32 -3.99
C PRO A 187 -10.04 42.02 -5.40
N PRO A 188 -10.36 40.84 -5.97
CA PRO A 188 -9.90 40.49 -7.29
C PRO A 188 -10.32 41.61 -8.24
N LYS A 189 -9.33 42.26 -8.88
CA LYS A 189 -9.63 43.18 -9.98
C LYS A 189 -10.57 42.44 -10.92
N PRO A 190 -11.71 43.03 -11.33
CA PRO A 190 -12.63 42.37 -12.23
C PRO A 190 -11.81 41.91 -13.43
N ALA A 191 -11.77 40.59 -13.65
CA ALA A 191 -11.04 40.01 -14.75
C ALA A 191 -11.59 40.65 -16.02
N GLN A 192 -10.78 41.48 -16.68
CA GLN A 192 -11.06 41.82 -18.06
C GLN A 192 -11.17 40.48 -18.80
N PRO A 193 -12.23 40.25 -19.60
CA PRO A 193 -12.35 39.02 -20.37
C PRO A 193 -11.20 38.99 -21.38
N ALA A 194 -10.10 38.33 -21.01
CA ALA A 194 -9.05 37.96 -21.94
C ALA A 194 -9.65 36.91 -22.89
N ALA A 195 -9.43 37.10 -24.19
CA ALA A 195 -9.98 36.20 -25.20
C ALA A 195 -9.60 34.73 -24.88
N PRO A 196 -10.54 33.77 -24.93
CA PRO A 196 -10.38 32.40 -24.41
C PRO A 196 -9.20 31.59 -24.99
N ARG A 197 -8.56 32.06 -26.08
CA ARG A 197 -7.40 31.42 -26.69
C ARG A 197 -6.07 31.73 -25.99
N ASP A 198 -5.89 32.91 -25.38
CA ASP A 198 -4.62 33.27 -24.74
C ASP A 198 -4.49 32.71 -23.31
N THR A 199 -5.61 32.42 -22.64
CA THR A 199 -5.63 31.77 -21.32
C THR A 199 -5.27 30.29 -21.39
N ALA A 200 -5.76 29.54 -22.38
CA ALA A 200 -5.39 28.13 -22.60
C ALA A 200 -3.90 27.96 -22.96
N ARG A 201 -3.34 28.92 -23.72
CA ARG A 201 -1.91 29.01 -24.04
C ARG A 201 -1.01 29.22 -22.83
N THR A 202 -1.57 29.68 -21.71
CA THR A 202 -0.79 29.90 -20.47
C THR A 202 -1.12 28.85 -19.41
N LYS A 203 -2.38 28.42 -19.31
CA LYS A 203 -2.90 27.57 -18.23
C LYS A 203 -3.10 26.10 -18.61
N GLY A 204 -2.98 25.73 -19.89
CA GLY A 204 -3.28 24.38 -20.38
C GLY A 204 -4.59 24.29 -21.15
N MET A 205 -4.71 23.31 -22.05
CA MET A 205 -5.97 23.00 -22.72
C MET A 205 -7.03 22.58 -21.69
N PHE A 206 -8.28 23.02 -21.87
CA PHE A 206 -9.42 22.72 -20.99
C PHE A 206 -9.22 23.12 -19.53
N PHE A 207 -8.40 24.16 -19.24
CA PHE A 207 -8.12 24.58 -17.86
C PHE A 207 -9.36 24.99 -17.05
N ASP A 208 -10.41 25.43 -17.74
CA ASP A 208 -11.69 25.88 -17.21
C ASP A 208 -12.70 24.74 -17.04
N HIS A 209 -12.35 23.53 -17.50
CA HIS A 209 -13.19 22.35 -17.34
C HIS A 209 -12.98 21.75 -15.95
N GLU A 210 -13.92 22.07 -15.05
CA GLU A 210 -13.99 21.65 -13.64
C GLU A 210 -15.36 21.07 -13.31
N PRO A 211 -15.79 19.97 -13.97
CA PRO A 211 -17.07 19.36 -13.69
C PRO A 211 -17.15 18.86 -12.25
N GLU A 212 -18.33 19.01 -11.65
CA GLU A 212 -18.61 18.48 -10.32
C GLU A 212 -18.32 16.97 -10.26
N HIS A 213 -17.64 16.52 -9.20
CA HIS A 213 -17.20 15.13 -9.00
C HIS A 213 -16.25 14.56 -10.07
N GLY A 214 -15.78 15.37 -11.02
CA GLY A 214 -14.80 14.99 -12.03
C GLY A 214 -13.34 15.16 -11.59
N ASP A 215 -13.09 15.36 -10.29
CA ASP A 215 -11.74 15.50 -9.74
C ASP A 215 -11.02 14.13 -9.65
N ASP A 216 -9.69 14.17 -9.68
CA ASP A 216 -8.81 13.00 -9.76
C ASP A 216 -8.97 12.06 -8.55
N THR A 217 -9.37 12.57 -7.38
CA THR A 217 -9.60 11.74 -6.18
C THR A 217 -10.91 10.97 -6.32
N THR A 218 -11.99 11.66 -6.72
CA THR A 218 -13.28 11.02 -6.97
C THR A 218 -13.16 9.98 -8.08
N LEU A 219 -12.49 10.29 -9.20
CA LEU A 219 -12.29 9.35 -10.31
C LEU A 219 -11.43 8.14 -9.93
N ARG A 220 -10.37 8.35 -9.14
CA ARG A 220 -9.55 7.25 -8.61
C ARG A 220 -10.38 6.28 -7.77
N ASN A 221 -11.25 6.80 -6.90
CA ASN A 221 -12.06 5.98 -6.02
C ASN A 221 -13.22 5.31 -6.78
N ALA A 222 -13.88 6.05 -7.68
CA ALA A 222 -14.99 5.54 -8.47
C ALA A 222 -14.58 4.44 -9.47
N SER A 223 -13.36 4.52 -10.00
CA SER A 223 -12.80 3.50 -10.91
C SER A 223 -12.15 2.31 -10.19
N ALA A 224 -12.02 2.35 -8.86
CA ALA A 224 -11.31 1.31 -8.11
C ALA A 224 -12.08 -0.02 -8.06
N TRP A 225 -11.42 -1.13 -8.40
CA TRP A 225 -11.89 -2.49 -8.15
C TRP A 225 -10.77 -3.28 -7.47
N GLY A 226 -10.97 -3.69 -6.22
CA GLY A 226 -9.91 -4.33 -5.45
C GLY A 226 -8.66 -3.45 -5.32
N SER A 227 -7.51 -3.99 -5.72
CA SER A 227 -6.24 -3.23 -5.79
C SER A 227 -6.10 -2.35 -7.03
N GLU A 228 -6.94 -2.57 -8.05
CA GLU A 228 -6.83 -1.88 -9.33
C GLU A 228 -7.58 -0.54 -9.30
N ARG A 229 -6.83 0.55 -9.38
CA ARG A 229 -7.36 1.91 -9.43
C ARG A 229 -6.53 2.76 -10.37
N MET A 230 -7.01 3.95 -10.71
CA MET A 230 -6.15 4.94 -11.34
C MET A 230 -5.07 5.39 -10.33
N HIS A 231 -3.80 5.39 -10.72
CA HIS A 231 -2.68 5.72 -9.82
C HIS A 231 -2.13 7.11 -10.12
N GLY A 232 -1.87 7.92 -9.09
CA GLY A 232 -1.28 9.26 -9.23
C GLY A 232 -0.01 9.40 -8.41
N SER A 233 0.72 10.50 -8.62
CA SER A 233 1.86 10.86 -7.78
C SER A 233 1.42 11.01 -6.32
N TRP A 234 2.18 10.38 -5.39
CA TRP A 234 1.89 10.40 -3.95
C TRP A 234 1.90 11.81 -3.35
N TRP A 235 2.48 12.78 -4.08
CA TRP A 235 2.59 14.20 -3.73
C TRP A 235 1.42 15.06 -4.25
N ALA A 236 0.52 14.50 -5.05
CA ALA A 236 -0.57 15.22 -5.72
C ALA A 236 -1.92 15.08 -5.01
N GLY A 237 -1.95 15.26 -3.68
CA GLY A 237 -3.21 15.35 -2.93
C GLY A 237 -3.93 16.68 -3.19
N GLY A 238 -5.19 16.64 -3.65
CA GLY A 238 -6.08 17.80 -3.80
C GLY A 238 -7.17 17.62 -4.87
N ASN A 239 -8.21 18.47 -4.86
CA ASN A 239 -9.23 18.55 -5.90
C ASN A 239 -8.61 19.11 -7.19
N ARG A 240 -8.16 18.23 -8.07
CA ARG A 240 -7.60 18.57 -9.39
C ARG A 240 -8.39 17.82 -10.46
N TRP A 241 -8.48 18.39 -11.66
CA TRP A 241 -9.17 17.78 -12.81
C TRP A 241 -8.17 17.36 -13.90
N THR A 242 -6.97 16.90 -13.50
CA THR A 242 -5.88 16.67 -14.47
C THR A 242 -6.23 15.54 -15.44
N ALA A 243 -6.86 14.47 -14.96
CA ALA A 243 -7.23 13.33 -15.78
C ALA A 243 -8.23 13.71 -16.87
N ILE A 244 -9.37 14.33 -16.51
CA ILE A 244 -10.40 14.73 -17.48
C ILE A 244 -9.85 15.71 -18.51
N ARG A 245 -9.08 16.71 -18.07
CA ARG A 245 -8.49 17.70 -18.99
C ARG A 245 -7.52 17.07 -19.97
N GLN A 246 -6.67 16.15 -19.50
CA GLN A 246 -5.75 15.44 -20.38
C GLN A 246 -6.50 14.49 -21.32
N ILE A 247 -7.55 13.78 -20.88
CA ILE A 247 -8.38 12.93 -21.73
C ILE A 247 -9.03 13.75 -22.86
N LEU A 248 -9.66 14.88 -22.53
CA LEU A 248 -10.26 15.77 -23.52
C LEU A 248 -9.22 16.31 -24.51
N ALA A 249 -8.04 16.70 -24.03
CA ALA A 249 -6.94 17.15 -24.87
C ALA A 249 -6.39 16.05 -25.78
N VAL A 250 -6.22 14.83 -25.27
CA VAL A 250 -5.79 13.68 -26.06
C VAL A 250 -6.85 13.35 -27.12
N ASN A 251 -8.13 13.23 -26.75
CA ASN A 251 -9.21 12.99 -27.71
C ASN A 251 -9.27 14.06 -28.81
N HIS A 252 -9.06 15.33 -28.44
CA HIS A 252 -8.98 16.44 -29.39
C HIS A 252 -7.86 16.23 -30.43
N VAL A 253 -6.64 15.91 -29.97
CA VAL A 253 -5.49 15.76 -30.89
C VAL A 253 -5.50 14.46 -31.68
N LEU A 254 -6.01 13.38 -31.09
CA LEU A 254 -6.23 12.10 -31.78
C LEU A 254 -7.35 12.21 -32.82
N GLY A 255 -8.32 13.10 -32.62
CA GLY A 255 -9.33 13.48 -33.61
C GLY A 255 -8.80 14.33 -34.77
N GLY A 256 -7.48 14.55 -34.85
CA GLY A 256 -6.81 15.27 -35.94
C GLY A 256 -6.72 16.79 -35.76
N GLN A 257 -7.19 17.34 -34.64
CA GLN A 257 -7.06 18.77 -34.36
C GLN A 257 -5.69 19.10 -33.74
N PRO A 258 -5.11 20.29 -33.99
CA PRO A 258 -3.82 20.66 -33.40
C PRO A 258 -3.93 20.94 -31.89
N ALA A 259 -2.87 20.64 -31.14
CA ALA A 259 -2.77 21.08 -29.75
C ALA A 259 -2.78 22.62 -29.64
N PHE A 260 -3.35 23.16 -28.55
CA PHE A 260 -3.49 24.61 -28.33
C PHE A 260 -3.16 25.07 -26.90
N GLY A 261 -2.47 24.22 -26.13
CA GLY A 261 -1.98 24.58 -24.79
C GLY A 261 -0.73 25.48 -24.83
N PRO A 262 0.13 25.41 -23.80
CA PRO A 262 1.39 26.12 -23.79
C PRO A 262 2.31 25.74 -24.94
N PRO A 263 3.17 26.67 -25.41
CA PRO A 263 4.18 26.33 -26.39
C PRO A 263 5.13 25.28 -25.83
N THR A 264 5.64 24.41 -26.70
CA THR A 264 6.58 23.36 -26.31
C THR A 264 7.79 23.96 -25.57
N PRO A 265 8.12 23.54 -24.33
CA PRO A 265 9.17 24.18 -23.51
C PRO A 265 10.61 24.03 -24.02
N SER A 266 10.81 23.35 -25.16
CA SER A 266 12.13 23.04 -25.68
C SER A 266 12.65 24.15 -26.61
N LYS A 267 13.86 24.65 -26.29
CA LYS A 267 14.62 25.56 -27.17
C LYS A 267 15.32 24.84 -28.33
N VAL A 268 15.31 23.50 -28.33
CA VAL A 268 15.91 22.70 -29.40
C VAL A 268 14.90 22.55 -30.54
N PRO A 269 15.25 22.96 -31.78
CA PRO A 269 14.39 22.77 -32.94
C PRO A 269 14.08 21.28 -33.15
N PHE A 270 12.81 20.94 -33.33
CA PHE A 270 12.44 19.60 -33.78
C PHE A 270 12.74 19.49 -35.28
N THR A 271 13.62 18.55 -35.64
CA THR A 271 13.90 18.26 -37.04
C THR A 271 12.91 17.19 -37.51
N SER A 272 12.16 17.47 -38.57
CA SER A 272 11.28 16.48 -39.17
C SER A 272 12.11 15.30 -39.73
N VAL A 273 11.72 14.09 -39.37
CA VAL A 273 12.36 12.84 -39.82
C VAL A 273 11.26 11.93 -40.37
N ASP A 274 11.45 11.33 -41.55
CA ASP A 274 10.53 10.35 -42.15
C ASP A 274 9.04 10.76 -42.17
N GLY A 275 8.79 12.05 -42.45
CA GLY A 275 7.45 12.62 -42.51
C GLY A 275 6.80 12.91 -41.15
N TRP A 276 7.54 12.76 -40.05
CA TRP A 276 7.06 13.13 -38.72
C TRP A 276 7.08 14.64 -38.49
N GLN A 277 6.01 15.13 -37.88
CA GLN A 277 5.85 16.52 -37.47
C GLN A 277 5.59 16.58 -35.96
N ARG A 278 5.90 17.73 -35.35
CA ARG A 278 5.59 18.03 -33.95
C ARG A 278 4.66 19.24 -33.90
N ASP A 279 3.58 19.15 -33.14
CA ASP A 279 2.73 20.31 -32.89
C ASP A 279 3.53 21.40 -32.16
N GLU A 280 3.19 22.67 -32.40
CA GLU A 280 3.85 23.82 -31.77
C GLU A 280 3.54 23.89 -30.27
N TYR A 281 2.31 23.53 -29.91
CA TYR A 281 1.75 23.58 -28.56
C TYR A 281 1.60 22.18 -27.97
N THR A 282 1.44 22.12 -26.66
CA THR A 282 1.35 20.86 -25.91
C THR A 282 -0.07 20.59 -25.41
N VAL A 283 -0.34 19.32 -25.12
CA VAL A 283 -1.45 18.91 -24.26
C VAL A 283 -1.05 19.01 -22.78
N PRO A 284 -2.00 19.05 -21.83
CA PRO A 284 -1.69 18.97 -20.40
C PRO A 284 -0.84 17.74 -20.08
N GLY A 285 0.30 17.97 -19.41
CA GLY A 285 1.23 16.96 -18.95
C GLY A 285 1.04 16.62 -17.47
N ASP A 286 1.48 15.41 -17.09
CA ASP A 286 1.47 14.89 -15.71
C ASP A 286 0.07 14.80 -15.08
N SER A 287 -0.52 13.61 -15.19
CA SER A 287 -1.85 13.31 -14.67
C SER A 287 -1.85 11.94 -13.99
N LEU A 288 -2.96 11.65 -13.33
CA LEU A 288 -3.34 10.31 -12.91
C LEU A 288 -3.15 9.31 -14.07
N THR A 289 -2.65 8.09 -13.83
CA THR A 289 -2.36 7.05 -14.83
C THR A 289 -3.64 6.41 -15.39
N TRP A 290 -4.51 7.24 -15.97
CA TRP A 290 -5.80 6.89 -16.54
C TRP A 290 -5.73 5.97 -17.76
N PRO A 291 -4.64 5.86 -18.58
CA PRO A 291 -4.62 4.91 -19.70
C PRO A 291 -4.84 3.44 -19.30
N SER A 292 -4.67 3.12 -18.01
CA SER A 292 -5.00 1.80 -17.45
C SER A 292 -6.50 1.44 -17.48
N VAL A 293 -7.40 2.41 -17.71
CA VAL A 293 -8.85 2.19 -17.73
C VAL A 293 -9.43 1.98 -19.13
N LEU A 294 -8.64 2.21 -20.18
CA LEU A 294 -9.10 2.08 -21.57
C LEU A 294 -9.56 0.66 -21.93
N ASP A 295 -8.94 -0.38 -21.36
CA ASP A 295 -9.41 -1.76 -21.56
C ASP A 295 -10.63 -2.14 -20.69
N LYS A 296 -11.11 -1.21 -19.85
CA LYS A 296 -12.14 -1.45 -18.82
C LYS A 296 -13.41 -0.64 -19.02
N LEU A 297 -13.56 0.02 -20.18
CA LEU A 297 -14.69 0.93 -20.43
C LEU A 297 -16.07 0.26 -20.27
N PRO A 298 -16.32 -0.96 -20.76
CA PRO A 298 -17.62 -1.60 -20.55
C PRO A 298 -17.91 -1.86 -19.06
N GLU A 299 -16.89 -2.18 -18.27
CA GLU A 299 -17.01 -2.44 -16.83
C GLU A 299 -17.32 -1.17 -16.06
N LEU A 300 -16.64 -0.06 -16.40
CA LEU A 300 -16.90 1.25 -15.82
C LEU A 300 -18.27 1.79 -16.22
N ALA A 301 -18.71 1.51 -17.46
CA ALA A 301 -20.04 1.85 -17.93
C ALA A 301 -21.14 1.07 -17.17
N TYR A 302 -20.95 -0.24 -16.98
CA TYR A 302 -21.83 -1.04 -16.14
C TYR A 302 -21.88 -0.53 -14.69
N ARG A 303 -20.72 -0.18 -14.12
CA ARG A 303 -20.64 0.40 -12.78
C ARG A 303 -21.36 1.74 -12.66
N ALA A 304 -21.23 2.62 -13.65
CA ALA A 304 -21.94 3.90 -13.65
C ALA A 304 -23.47 3.71 -13.56
N ALA A 305 -23.99 2.66 -14.19
CA ALA A 305 -25.41 2.31 -14.13
C ALA A 305 -25.81 1.60 -12.83
N SER A 306 -24.88 1.08 -12.03
CA SER A 306 -25.21 0.31 -10.82
C SER A 306 -25.90 1.13 -9.72
N ALA A 307 -26.86 0.50 -9.03
CA ALA A 307 -27.53 1.04 -7.85
C ALA A 307 -26.63 1.17 -6.61
N THR A 308 -25.53 0.42 -6.54
CA THR A 308 -24.60 0.48 -5.39
C THR A 308 -23.55 1.58 -5.52
N THR A 309 -23.42 2.18 -6.70
CA THR A 309 -22.52 3.32 -6.93
C THR A 309 -23.11 4.56 -6.25
N SER A 310 -22.32 5.29 -5.45
CA SER A 310 -22.81 6.52 -4.82
C SER A 310 -23.16 7.60 -5.88
N PRO A 311 -24.03 8.57 -5.58
CA PRO A 311 -24.34 9.68 -6.49
C PRO A 311 -23.10 10.43 -6.99
N GLU A 312 -22.12 10.66 -6.12
CA GLU A 312 -20.87 11.35 -6.42
C GLU A 312 -20.00 10.52 -7.37
N HIS A 313 -19.78 9.24 -7.05
CA HIS A 313 -19.02 8.33 -7.90
C HIS A 313 -19.69 8.12 -9.27
N ARG A 314 -21.02 8.02 -9.30
CA ARG A 314 -21.79 7.90 -10.55
C ARG A 314 -21.59 9.12 -11.42
N THR A 315 -21.72 10.32 -10.84
CA THR A 315 -21.53 11.58 -11.57
C THR A 315 -20.11 11.67 -12.14
N GLY A 316 -19.09 11.35 -11.33
CA GLY A 316 -17.70 11.30 -11.78
C GLY A 316 -17.46 10.29 -12.91
N LEU A 317 -18.01 9.07 -12.81
CA LEU A 317 -17.91 8.06 -13.87
C LEU A 317 -18.58 8.51 -15.17
N LEU A 318 -19.75 9.14 -15.11
CA LEU A 318 -20.42 9.67 -16.30
C LEU A 318 -19.57 10.73 -16.99
N VAL A 319 -19.00 11.68 -16.22
CA VAL A 319 -18.08 12.70 -16.73
C VAL A 319 -16.87 12.06 -17.42
N LEU A 320 -16.27 11.03 -16.79
CA LEU A 320 -15.14 10.30 -17.35
C LEU A 320 -15.50 9.59 -18.67
N LEU A 321 -16.61 8.86 -18.68
CA LEU A 321 -17.07 8.11 -19.85
C LEU A 321 -17.44 9.04 -21.01
N GLU A 322 -18.06 10.19 -20.72
CA GLU A 322 -18.38 11.23 -21.71
C GLU A 322 -17.12 11.87 -22.28
N ALA A 323 -16.12 12.16 -21.44
CA ALA A 323 -14.84 12.70 -21.88
C ALA A 323 -14.10 11.71 -22.79
N LEU A 324 -14.16 10.42 -22.51
CA LEU A 324 -13.61 9.34 -23.34
C LEU A 324 -14.40 9.17 -24.65
N ALA A 325 -15.73 9.29 -24.59
CA ALA A 325 -16.64 9.27 -25.74
C ALA A 325 -16.51 10.48 -26.67
N ALA A 326 -15.76 11.52 -26.29
CA ALA A 326 -15.57 12.72 -27.10
C ALA A 326 -14.75 12.46 -28.38
N GLY A 327 -13.96 11.39 -28.43
CA GLY A 327 -13.06 11.08 -29.54
C GLY A 327 -12.73 9.58 -29.65
N PRO A 328 -11.59 9.21 -30.27
CA PRO A 328 -11.26 7.82 -30.58
C PRO A 328 -10.92 6.96 -29.35
N LEU A 329 -10.76 7.54 -28.17
CA LEU A 329 -10.48 6.78 -26.94
C LEU A 329 -11.66 5.92 -26.46
N ALA A 330 -12.87 6.11 -26.99
CA ALA A 330 -14.03 5.26 -26.67
C ALA A 330 -13.86 3.82 -27.16
N ASP A 331 -13.23 3.65 -28.31
CA ASP A 331 -12.94 2.36 -28.92
C ASP A 331 -11.45 2.26 -29.29
N PRO A 332 -10.57 2.07 -28.29
CA PRO A 332 -9.13 2.03 -28.49
C PRO A 332 -8.65 0.68 -29.05
N ALA A 333 -9.55 -0.29 -29.25
CA ALA A 333 -9.21 -1.66 -29.56
C ALA A 333 -8.47 -1.78 -30.90
N GLY A 334 -7.20 -2.21 -30.83
CA GLY A 334 -6.34 -2.40 -32.00
C GLY A 334 -5.84 -1.11 -32.65
N THR A 335 -6.32 0.07 -32.25
CA THR A 335 -5.97 1.38 -32.84
C THR A 335 -5.15 2.26 -31.90
N VAL A 336 -5.15 1.97 -30.60
CA VAL A 336 -4.37 2.69 -29.59
C VAL A 336 -3.45 1.72 -28.85
N ARG A 337 -2.19 2.12 -28.65
CA ARG A 337 -1.26 1.46 -27.72
C ARG A 337 -0.65 2.45 -26.74
N LEU A 338 -0.35 1.95 -25.54
CA LEU A 338 0.46 2.64 -24.55
C LEU A 338 1.92 2.20 -24.72
N VAL A 339 2.85 3.14 -24.80
CA VAL A 339 4.27 2.87 -24.98
C VAL A 339 5.12 3.58 -23.94
N GLU A 340 6.21 2.93 -23.52
CA GLU A 340 7.29 3.55 -22.77
C GLU A 340 8.47 3.81 -23.71
N LEU A 341 8.80 5.09 -23.87
CA LEU A 341 9.79 5.61 -24.81
C LEU A 341 11.03 6.07 -24.05
N ILE A 342 12.18 5.51 -24.40
CA ILE A 342 13.47 5.79 -23.78
C ILE A 342 14.27 6.74 -24.65
N GLU A 343 14.73 7.84 -24.06
CA GLU A 343 15.60 8.81 -24.69
C GLU A 343 16.95 8.83 -23.95
N PRO A 344 18.06 8.42 -24.60
CA PRO A 344 19.39 8.53 -24.01
C PRO A 344 19.73 9.99 -23.74
N LEU A 345 20.18 10.32 -22.53
CA LEU A 345 20.78 11.63 -22.26
C LEU A 345 22.21 11.53 -22.79
N GLY A 346 22.46 12.10 -23.97
CA GLY A 346 23.70 11.89 -24.72
C GLY A 346 24.97 11.99 -23.86
N GLY A 347 25.76 10.91 -23.83
CA GLY A 347 27.11 10.94 -23.31
C GLY A 347 28.07 11.46 -24.37
N GLU A 348 28.76 12.57 -24.13
CA GLU A 348 30.14 12.74 -24.58
C GLU A 348 30.91 13.90 -23.92
N ALA A 349 32.19 13.60 -23.67
CA ALA A 349 33.33 14.43 -23.21
C ALA A 349 33.25 15.12 -21.83
N PRO A 350 34.13 14.76 -20.87
CA PRO A 350 34.28 15.52 -19.63
C PRO A 350 34.80 16.93 -19.95
N GLY A 351 33.96 17.94 -19.72
CA GLY A 351 34.35 19.35 -19.84
C GLY A 351 33.32 20.30 -20.47
N ARG A 352 32.22 19.80 -21.06
CA ARG A 352 31.06 20.64 -21.38
C ARG A 352 29.91 20.30 -20.44
N GLY A 353 29.23 21.32 -19.92
CA GLY A 353 28.15 21.16 -18.94
C GLY A 353 27.06 20.18 -19.40
N ARG A 354 26.35 19.60 -18.42
CA ARG A 354 25.25 18.64 -18.63
C ARG A 354 24.33 19.12 -19.78
N PRO A 355 24.05 18.28 -20.80
CA PRO A 355 23.01 18.58 -21.77
C PRO A 355 21.69 18.82 -21.04
N GLU A 356 21.01 19.91 -21.36
CA GLU A 356 19.68 20.21 -20.82
C GLU A 356 18.72 19.10 -21.29
N ALA A 357 18.15 18.32 -20.37
CA ALA A 357 17.24 17.22 -20.71
C ALA A 357 16.05 17.81 -21.49
N VAL A 358 15.79 17.29 -22.70
CA VAL A 358 14.72 17.82 -23.53
C VAL A 358 13.38 17.45 -22.91
N HIS A 359 12.61 18.46 -22.48
CA HIS A 359 11.30 18.24 -21.89
C HIS A 359 10.30 17.73 -22.94
N ARG A 360 9.89 16.46 -22.85
CA ARG A 360 8.96 15.82 -23.80
C ARG A 360 7.49 15.85 -23.38
N LEU A 361 7.21 16.22 -22.14
CA LEU A 361 5.88 16.14 -21.58
C LEU A 361 4.86 16.97 -22.38
N GLY A 362 3.71 16.38 -22.70
CA GLY A 362 2.63 17.00 -23.45
C GLY A 362 2.89 17.17 -24.95
N GLN A 363 4.05 16.75 -25.47
CA GLN A 363 4.33 16.84 -26.91
C GLN A 363 3.43 15.92 -27.72
N VAL A 364 3.00 16.42 -28.88
CA VAL A 364 2.22 15.68 -29.87
C VAL A 364 3.07 15.50 -31.13
N LEU A 365 3.29 14.25 -31.54
CA LEU A 365 4.03 13.87 -32.74
C LEU A 365 3.06 13.25 -33.75
N ARG A 366 3.18 13.61 -35.03
CA ARG A 366 2.25 13.19 -36.08
C ARG A 366 2.98 12.59 -37.27
N LYS A 367 2.39 11.55 -37.87
CA LYS A 367 2.78 11.00 -39.16
C LYS A 367 1.53 10.58 -39.94
N GLY A 368 1.09 11.41 -40.89
CA GLY A 368 -0.19 11.20 -41.56
C GLY A 368 -1.34 11.18 -40.55
N ALA A 369 -2.11 10.08 -40.50
CA ALA A 369 -3.20 9.90 -39.53
C ALA A 369 -2.74 9.40 -38.14
N ARG A 370 -1.49 8.92 -38.02
CA ARG A 370 -0.93 8.43 -36.76
C ARG A 370 -0.51 9.58 -35.87
N THR A 371 -0.90 9.52 -34.59
CA THR A 371 -0.62 10.57 -33.59
C THR A 371 -0.09 9.93 -32.31
N VAL A 372 1.05 10.42 -31.83
CA VAL A 372 1.67 10.02 -30.56
C VAL A 372 1.64 11.20 -29.59
N VAL A 373 1.19 10.97 -28.36
CA VAL A 373 1.07 12.00 -27.32
C VAL A 373 1.85 11.57 -26.08
N VAL A 374 2.84 12.36 -25.67
CA VAL A 374 3.63 12.10 -24.46
C VAL A 374 2.86 12.57 -23.22
N LEU A 375 2.48 11.64 -22.35
CA LEU A 375 1.56 11.88 -21.23
C LEU A 375 2.26 12.18 -19.91
N ALA A 376 3.36 11.46 -19.61
CA ALA A 376 4.01 11.50 -18.30
C ALA A 376 5.54 11.27 -18.39
N ASP A 377 6.26 11.83 -17.42
CA ASP A 377 7.67 11.56 -17.15
C ASP A 377 7.75 10.41 -16.13
N ARG A 378 8.40 9.31 -16.49
CA ARG A 378 8.61 8.14 -15.60
C ARG A 378 9.92 8.24 -14.83
N GLY A 379 10.64 9.36 -14.96
CA GLY A 379 11.91 9.62 -14.34
C GLY A 379 13.10 9.12 -15.17
N ARG A 380 14.26 9.09 -14.52
CA ARG A 380 15.51 8.62 -15.11
C ARG A 380 15.75 7.16 -14.75
N ASN A 381 16.14 6.36 -15.74
CA ASN A 381 16.81 5.10 -15.48
C ASN A 381 18.26 5.42 -15.08
N THR A 382 18.60 5.23 -13.80
CA THR A 382 19.92 5.54 -13.26
C THR A 382 21.02 4.62 -13.76
N ARG A 383 20.69 3.45 -14.35
CA ARG A 383 21.68 2.52 -14.91
C ARG A 383 22.22 2.96 -16.26
N ASP A 384 21.38 3.59 -17.07
CA ASP A 384 21.66 3.87 -18.49
C ASP A 384 21.67 5.37 -18.83
N ASP A 385 21.57 6.24 -17.81
CA ASP A 385 21.43 7.70 -17.93
C ASP A 385 20.44 8.12 -19.02
N ALA A 386 19.23 7.54 -18.97
CA ALA A 386 18.19 7.75 -19.96
C ALA A 386 16.90 8.26 -19.32
N ALA A 387 16.19 9.14 -20.02
CA ALA A 387 14.86 9.59 -19.64
C ALA A 387 13.80 8.60 -20.14
N CYS A 388 12.81 8.29 -19.31
CA CYS A 388 11.70 7.41 -19.68
C CYS A 388 10.38 8.21 -19.76
N TRP A 389 9.69 8.08 -20.89
CA TRP A 389 8.47 8.82 -21.20
C TRP A 389 7.31 7.85 -21.46
N LEU A 390 6.18 8.06 -20.80
CA LEU A 390 4.95 7.33 -21.11
C LEU A 390 4.18 8.08 -22.20
N ALA A 391 3.83 7.39 -23.29
CA ALA A 391 3.08 7.99 -24.40
C ALA A 391 1.92 7.09 -24.89
N LEU A 392 0.86 7.72 -25.39
CA LEU A 392 -0.19 7.05 -26.15
C LEU A 392 0.09 7.21 -27.64
N ASP A 393 0.00 6.12 -28.38
CA ASP A 393 0.22 6.06 -29.82
C ASP A 393 -1.04 5.51 -30.50
N HIS A 394 -1.68 6.37 -31.29
CA HIS A 394 -2.91 6.07 -32.01
C HIS A 394 -2.63 6.00 -33.51
N ASP A 395 -2.90 4.84 -34.10
CA ASP A 395 -2.90 4.62 -35.54
C ASP A 395 -4.26 4.02 -35.95
N PRO A 396 -5.09 4.77 -36.71
CA PRO A 396 -6.39 4.27 -37.16
C PRO A 396 -6.33 2.97 -37.99
N THR A 397 -5.17 2.64 -38.56
CA THR A 397 -4.96 1.40 -39.32
C THR A 397 -4.51 0.21 -38.46
N GLY A 398 -4.14 0.46 -37.20
CA GLY A 398 -3.52 -0.52 -36.30
C GLY A 398 -2.08 -0.91 -36.65
N ALA A 399 -1.46 -0.27 -37.65
CA ALA A 399 -0.10 -0.56 -38.10
C ALA A 399 0.95 0.24 -37.30
N PHE A 400 1.18 -0.15 -36.06
CA PHE A 400 2.16 0.53 -35.20
C PHE A 400 3.61 0.31 -35.68
N GLY A 401 4.47 1.30 -35.45
CA GLY A 401 5.90 1.26 -35.80
C GLY A 401 6.77 2.09 -34.85
N PRO A 402 8.08 2.23 -35.10
CA PRO A 402 8.96 3.03 -34.23
C PRO A 402 8.56 4.51 -34.18
N VAL A 403 8.89 5.18 -33.07
CA VAL A 403 8.74 6.63 -32.87
C VAL A 403 10.14 7.25 -32.94
N PRO A 404 10.43 8.18 -33.87
CA PRO A 404 11.78 8.70 -34.06
C PRO A 404 12.34 9.39 -32.80
N GLY A 405 13.64 9.20 -32.55
CA GLY A 405 14.33 9.80 -31.41
C GLY A 405 14.17 9.03 -30.09
N PHE A 406 13.44 7.91 -30.10
CA PHE A 406 13.22 7.08 -28.91
C PHE A 406 13.51 5.61 -29.19
N THR A 407 13.99 4.91 -28.15
CA THR A 407 13.97 3.46 -28.09
C THR A 407 12.66 3.03 -27.43
N LEU A 408 11.94 2.08 -28.04
CA LEU A 408 10.75 1.48 -27.43
C LEU A 408 11.18 0.45 -26.40
N ASP A 409 10.78 0.64 -25.14
CA ASP A 409 11.10 -0.28 -24.05
C ASP A 409 9.94 -1.23 -23.75
N HIS A 410 8.75 -0.66 -23.54
CA HIS A 410 7.51 -1.44 -23.34
C HIS A 410 6.40 -0.95 -24.26
N GLU A 411 5.56 -1.88 -24.71
CA GLU A 411 4.32 -1.57 -25.40
C GLU A 411 3.15 -2.39 -24.85
N ARG A 412 1.96 -1.79 -24.90
CA ARG A 412 0.69 -2.47 -24.63
C ARG A 412 -0.36 -1.95 -25.59
N VAL A 413 -0.73 -2.78 -26.57
CA VAL A 413 -1.87 -2.50 -27.45
C VAL A 413 -3.16 -2.73 -26.68
N HIS A 414 -4.05 -1.73 -26.68
CA HIS A 414 -5.38 -1.87 -26.09
C HIS A 414 -6.22 -2.80 -26.96
N ARG A 415 -6.92 -3.74 -26.33
CA ARG A 415 -7.65 -4.82 -27.02
C ARG A 415 -9.15 -4.77 -26.77
N GLN A 416 -9.59 -3.95 -25.83
CA GLN A 416 -10.99 -3.82 -25.45
C GLN A 416 -11.42 -2.37 -25.65
N GLY A 417 -12.72 -2.18 -25.88
CA GLY A 417 -13.34 -0.89 -26.12
C GLY A 417 -14.85 -1.01 -26.02
N ILE A 418 -15.53 0.11 -26.26
CA ILE A 418 -16.98 0.13 -26.40
C ILE A 418 -17.32 1.07 -27.55
N ALA A 419 -18.22 0.63 -28.44
CA ALA A 419 -18.67 1.47 -29.54
C ALA A 419 -19.16 2.82 -28.99
N ARG A 420 -18.69 3.92 -29.58
CA ARG A 420 -18.98 5.28 -29.12
C ARG A 420 -20.48 5.52 -28.90
N ASP A 421 -21.30 5.13 -29.87
CA ASP A 421 -22.76 5.31 -29.81
C ASP A 421 -23.39 4.49 -28.67
N ARG A 422 -22.87 3.29 -28.39
CA ARG A 422 -23.31 2.45 -27.26
C ARG A 422 -22.96 3.11 -25.93
N LEU A 423 -21.75 3.68 -25.82
CA LEU A 423 -21.33 4.39 -24.62
C LEU A 423 -22.13 5.67 -24.39
N THR A 424 -22.34 6.48 -25.42
CA THR A 424 -23.16 7.70 -25.36
C THR A 424 -24.63 7.38 -25.02
N ARG A 425 -25.19 6.30 -25.59
CA ARG A 425 -26.54 5.84 -25.24
C ARG A 425 -26.64 5.45 -23.77
N LEU A 426 -25.66 4.70 -23.25
CA LEU A 426 -25.63 4.31 -21.84
C LEU A 426 -25.55 5.53 -20.92
N THR A 427 -24.64 6.48 -21.16
CA THR A 427 -24.50 7.65 -20.29
C THR A 427 -25.75 8.51 -20.30
N ALA A 428 -26.41 8.66 -21.45
CA ALA A 428 -27.71 9.34 -21.57
C ALA A 428 -28.80 8.63 -20.73
N LEU A 429 -28.94 7.32 -20.86
CA LEU A 429 -29.92 6.53 -20.10
C LEU A 429 -29.72 6.66 -18.58
N VAL A 430 -28.48 6.61 -18.09
CA VAL A 430 -28.18 6.79 -16.66
C VAL A 430 -28.54 8.21 -16.18
N ARG A 431 -28.32 9.24 -17.01
CA ARG A 431 -28.74 10.62 -16.67
C ARG A 431 -30.25 10.79 -16.66
N GLU A 432 -30.96 10.15 -17.58
CA GLU A 432 -32.42 10.27 -17.73
C GLU A 432 -33.18 9.46 -16.69
N GLN A 433 -32.75 8.24 -16.41
CA GLN A 433 -33.48 7.27 -15.58
C GLN A 433 -32.87 7.06 -14.19
N GLY A 434 -31.67 7.58 -13.94
CA GLY A 434 -30.91 7.26 -12.73
C GLY A 434 -30.32 5.85 -12.76
N PRO A 435 -29.89 5.29 -11.61
CA PRO A 435 -29.31 3.95 -11.56
C PRO A 435 -30.31 2.86 -11.99
N ALA A 436 -29.80 1.82 -12.65
CA ALA A 436 -30.55 0.60 -12.90
C ALA A 436 -30.90 -0.09 -11.57
N PRO A 437 -32.13 -0.61 -11.41
CA PRO A 437 -32.59 -1.20 -10.14
C PRO A 437 -31.81 -2.47 -9.80
N TRP A 438 -31.47 -2.65 -8.52
CA TRP A 438 -30.89 -3.89 -8.01
C TRP A 438 -31.90 -5.05 -8.07
N ARG A 439 -31.46 -6.20 -8.56
CA ARG A 439 -32.26 -7.41 -8.77
C ARG A 439 -31.61 -8.60 -8.06
N PRO A 440 -31.99 -8.93 -6.81
CA PRO A 440 -31.44 -10.07 -6.07
C PRO A 440 -31.52 -11.39 -6.84
N GLU A 441 -32.59 -11.58 -7.62
CA GLU A 441 -32.81 -12.76 -8.46
C GLU A 441 -31.70 -12.98 -9.51
N ALA A 442 -31.03 -11.92 -9.96
CA ALA A 442 -29.91 -12.02 -10.90
C ALA A 442 -28.67 -12.63 -10.23
N ALA A 443 -28.42 -12.31 -8.95
CA ALA A 443 -27.35 -12.90 -8.17
C ALA A 443 -27.63 -14.38 -7.85
N GLU A 444 -28.88 -14.73 -7.57
CA GLU A 444 -29.31 -16.12 -7.38
C GLU A 444 -29.17 -16.93 -8.68
N ALA A 445 -29.55 -16.36 -9.83
CA ALA A 445 -29.37 -16.99 -11.13
C ALA A 445 -27.90 -17.22 -11.47
N PHE A 446 -27.04 -16.23 -11.23
CA PHE A 446 -25.59 -16.36 -11.45
C PHE A 446 -24.96 -17.39 -10.51
N HIS A 447 -25.34 -17.39 -9.22
CA HIS A 447 -24.93 -18.42 -8.26
C HIS A 447 -25.33 -19.82 -8.75
N THR A 448 -26.58 -19.99 -9.18
CA THR A 448 -27.10 -21.28 -9.68
C THR A 448 -26.34 -21.75 -10.92
N ALA A 449 -25.99 -20.83 -11.83
CA ALA A 449 -25.28 -21.16 -13.07
C ALA A 449 -23.79 -21.47 -12.89
N THR A 450 -23.16 -20.98 -11.82
CA THR A 450 -21.69 -21.00 -11.67
C THR A 450 -21.18 -21.70 -10.41
N GLY A 451 -22.03 -21.84 -9.38
CA GLY A 451 -21.64 -22.35 -8.07
C GLY A 451 -20.68 -21.44 -7.29
N ILE A 452 -20.56 -20.16 -7.66
CA ILE A 452 -19.57 -19.23 -7.05
C ILE A 452 -19.84 -18.87 -5.58
N GLY A 453 -21.06 -19.13 -5.11
CA GLY A 453 -21.56 -18.68 -3.81
C GLY A 453 -22.43 -17.42 -3.93
N PRO A 454 -23.48 -17.29 -3.09
CA PRO A 454 -24.44 -16.20 -3.18
C PRO A 454 -23.82 -14.83 -2.92
N LEU A 455 -22.88 -14.71 -1.98
CA LEU A 455 -22.30 -13.42 -1.60
C LEU A 455 -21.29 -12.92 -2.63
N GLN A 456 -20.44 -13.79 -3.16
CA GLN A 456 -19.58 -13.45 -4.30
C GLN A 456 -20.39 -13.11 -5.56
N SER A 457 -21.53 -13.77 -5.79
CA SER A 457 -22.44 -13.40 -6.89
C SER A 457 -22.97 -11.98 -6.70
N ALA A 458 -23.49 -11.67 -5.50
CA ALA A 458 -23.96 -10.32 -5.18
C ALA A 458 -22.83 -9.28 -5.31
N ALA A 459 -21.62 -9.58 -4.80
CA ALA A 459 -20.47 -8.67 -4.89
C ALA A 459 -20.05 -8.40 -6.35
N LEU A 460 -19.96 -9.43 -7.20
CA LEU A 460 -19.59 -9.27 -8.60
C LEU A 460 -20.62 -8.43 -9.36
N LEU A 461 -21.91 -8.80 -9.28
CA LEU A 461 -23.01 -8.13 -9.97
C LEU A 461 -23.28 -6.72 -9.42
N SER A 462 -22.93 -6.45 -8.17
CA SER A 462 -23.09 -5.11 -7.62
C SER A 462 -22.24 -4.07 -8.35
N ALA A 463 -21.15 -4.47 -9.01
CA ALA A 463 -20.13 -3.57 -9.52
C ALA A 463 -19.63 -2.54 -8.48
N ALA A 464 -19.77 -2.86 -7.18
CA ALA A 464 -19.39 -2.01 -6.07
C ALA A 464 -17.92 -1.56 -6.13
N VAL A 465 -17.69 -0.31 -5.73
CA VAL A 465 -16.34 0.17 -5.44
C VAL A 465 -15.81 -0.50 -4.17
N GLN A 466 -14.50 -0.39 -3.93
CA GLN A 466 -13.83 -1.05 -2.80
C GLN A 466 -14.51 -0.80 -1.44
N GLU A 467 -15.04 0.41 -1.22
CA GLU A 467 -15.78 0.79 -0.02
C GLU A 467 -17.17 1.30 -0.42
N PRO A 468 -18.16 0.41 -0.59
CA PRO A 468 -19.45 0.78 -1.15
C PRO A 468 -20.34 1.59 -0.20
N GLY A 469 -19.97 1.69 1.08
CA GLY A 469 -20.74 2.41 2.10
C GLY A 469 -21.92 1.61 2.66
N ALA A 470 -22.53 2.13 3.73
CA ALA A 470 -23.58 1.43 4.47
C ALA A 470 -24.89 1.25 3.67
N GLU A 471 -25.25 2.22 2.83
CA GLU A 471 -26.47 2.17 2.01
C GLU A 471 -26.40 1.05 0.96
N ALA A 472 -25.27 0.94 0.24
CA ALA A 472 -25.04 -0.13 -0.71
C ALA A 472 -25.00 -1.51 -0.04
N LEU A 473 -24.33 -1.64 1.11
CA LEU A 473 -24.32 -2.90 1.86
C LEU A 473 -25.72 -3.30 2.33
N THR A 474 -26.54 -2.34 2.74
CA THR A 474 -27.95 -2.57 3.12
C THR A 474 -28.77 -3.03 1.91
N LEU A 475 -28.59 -2.39 0.75
CA LEU A 475 -29.24 -2.78 -0.51
C LEU A 475 -28.89 -4.22 -0.93
N LEU A 476 -27.64 -4.62 -0.73
CA LEU A 476 -27.15 -5.97 -1.02
C LEU A 476 -27.50 -7.01 0.06
N GLY A 477 -28.05 -6.59 1.20
CA GLY A 477 -28.30 -7.48 2.34
C GLY A 477 -27.02 -8.03 2.99
N ALA A 478 -25.88 -7.36 2.79
CA ALA A 478 -24.56 -7.83 3.19
C ALA A 478 -24.02 -7.09 4.42
N LYS A 479 -23.25 -7.79 5.25
CA LYS A 479 -22.45 -7.17 6.32
C LYS A 479 -21.08 -6.80 5.77
N THR A 480 -20.51 -5.67 6.22
CA THR A 480 -19.21 -5.14 5.75
C THR A 480 -18.13 -6.21 5.63
N ARG A 481 -17.84 -6.94 6.72
CA ARG A 481 -16.78 -7.96 6.73
C ARG A 481 -17.05 -9.12 5.78
N ALA A 482 -18.30 -9.58 5.69
CA ALA A 482 -18.65 -10.67 4.78
C ALA A 482 -18.49 -10.23 3.32
N PHE A 483 -18.89 -8.99 3.02
CA PHE A 483 -18.71 -8.39 1.70
C PHE A 483 -17.23 -8.23 1.32
N GLU A 484 -16.40 -7.74 2.25
CA GLU A 484 -14.94 -7.65 2.07
C GLU A 484 -14.30 -9.02 1.80
N GLU A 485 -14.72 -10.06 2.53
CA GLU A 485 -14.25 -11.43 2.32
C GLU A 485 -14.67 -11.97 0.94
N ALA A 486 -15.90 -11.69 0.49
CA ALA A 486 -16.37 -12.06 -0.85
C ALA A 486 -15.61 -11.30 -1.96
N GLN A 487 -15.40 -9.99 -1.79
CA GLN A 487 -14.62 -9.18 -2.71
C GLN A 487 -13.17 -9.68 -2.81
N ALA A 488 -12.54 -10.03 -1.68
CA ALA A 488 -11.19 -10.58 -1.66
C ALA A 488 -11.08 -11.92 -2.41
N ARG A 489 -12.14 -12.75 -2.39
CA ARG A 489 -12.21 -13.99 -3.19
C ARG A 489 -12.35 -13.70 -4.70
N LEU A 490 -13.13 -12.69 -5.08
CA LEU A 490 -13.20 -12.23 -6.47
C LEU A 490 -11.88 -11.63 -6.94
N ASP A 491 -11.17 -10.91 -6.08
CA ASP A 491 -9.88 -10.30 -6.38
C ASP A 491 -8.77 -11.35 -6.60
N ALA A 492 -8.94 -12.56 -6.05
CA ALA A 492 -8.06 -13.72 -6.27
C ALA A 492 -8.27 -14.43 -7.62
N LEU A 493 -9.34 -14.11 -8.36
CA LEU A 493 -9.53 -14.59 -9.72
C LEU A 493 -8.44 -14.02 -10.65
N PRO A 494 -8.09 -14.73 -11.75
CA PRO A 494 -7.13 -14.22 -12.71
C PRO A 494 -7.66 -12.90 -13.26
N ARG A 495 -6.78 -11.92 -13.33
CA ARG A 495 -7.13 -10.54 -13.64
C ARG A 495 -7.95 -10.43 -14.93
N ASP A 496 -7.48 -11.02 -16.01
CA ASP A 496 -8.11 -10.91 -17.33
C ASP A 496 -9.48 -11.59 -17.37
N ASP A 497 -9.65 -12.70 -16.65
CA ASP A 497 -10.92 -13.43 -16.59
C ASP A 497 -11.96 -12.70 -15.73
N ARG A 498 -11.53 -12.08 -14.63
CA ARG A 498 -12.40 -11.19 -13.84
C ARG A 498 -12.91 -10.02 -14.68
N HIS A 499 -12.02 -9.41 -15.46
CA HIS A 499 -12.39 -8.34 -16.38
C HIS A 499 -13.34 -8.85 -17.47
N ALA A 500 -13.11 -10.03 -18.03
CA ALA A 500 -14.02 -10.65 -18.99
C ALA A 500 -15.43 -10.86 -18.41
N LEU A 501 -15.55 -11.32 -17.16
CA LEU A 501 -16.83 -11.46 -16.47
C LEU A 501 -17.55 -10.12 -16.34
N LEU A 502 -16.85 -9.09 -15.84
CA LEU A 502 -17.45 -7.75 -15.63
C LEU A 502 -17.90 -7.11 -16.95
N ARG A 503 -17.15 -7.30 -18.04
CA ARG A 503 -17.58 -6.84 -19.37
C ARG A 503 -18.83 -7.56 -19.85
N ALA A 504 -18.92 -8.87 -19.63
CA ALA A 504 -20.06 -9.69 -20.05
C ALA A 504 -21.36 -9.35 -19.32
N LEU A 505 -21.30 -8.67 -18.16
CA LEU A 505 -22.50 -8.22 -17.45
C LEU A 505 -23.22 -7.05 -18.14
N LEU A 506 -22.55 -6.31 -19.03
CA LEU A 506 -23.15 -5.21 -19.77
C LEU A 506 -23.90 -5.75 -21.01
N PRO A 507 -25.25 -5.68 -21.07
CA PRO A 507 -26.01 -6.16 -22.22
C PRO A 507 -25.67 -5.39 -23.50
N GLU A 508 -25.84 -6.03 -24.65
CA GLU A 508 -25.58 -5.41 -25.97
C GLU A 508 -26.42 -4.14 -26.18
N ASP A 509 -27.70 -4.15 -25.79
CA ASP A 509 -28.49 -2.93 -25.60
C ASP A 509 -28.43 -2.48 -24.11
N PRO A 510 -27.76 -1.35 -23.79
CA PRO A 510 -27.70 -0.83 -22.44
C PRO A 510 -29.07 -0.61 -21.75
N ALA A 511 -30.14 -0.38 -22.50
CA ALA A 511 -31.49 -0.17 -21.95
C ALA A 511 -32.02 -1.40 -21.20
N GLU A 512 -31.53 -2.59 -21.52
CA GLU A 512 -31.92 -3.84 -20.85
C GLU A 512 -31.54 -3.86 -19.36
N LEU A 513 -30.55 -3.06 -18.93
CA LEU A 513 -30.19 -2.93 -17.51
C LEU A 513 -31.38 -2.51 -16.63
N TRP A 514 -32.28 -1.65 -17.13
CA TRP A 514 -33.48 -1.23 -16.40
C TRP A 514 -34.61 -2.27 -16.51
N ALA A 515 -34.77 -2.90 -17.67
CA ALA A 515 -35.88 -3.80 -17.95
C ALA A 515 -35.69 -5.21 -17.37
N THR A 516 -34.53 -5.82 -17.61
CA THR A 516 -34.22 -7.22 -17.27
C THR A 516 -33.00 -7.36 -16.36
N GLY A 517 -32.11 -6.36 -16.30
CA GLY A 517 -30.89 -6.38 -15.49
C GLY A 517 -29.64 -6.74 -16.30
N PRO A 518 -28.53 -7.11 -15.64
CA PRO A 518 -27.28 -7.51 -16.30
C PRO A 518 -27.41 -8.80 -17.12
N ASP A 519 -26.54 -9.00 -18.11
CA ASP A 519 -26.52 -10.22 -18.93
C ASP A 519 -25.86 -11.39 -18.18
N ILE A 520 -26.65 -12.05 -17.33
CA ILE A 520 -26.23 -13.21 -16.54
C ILE A 520 -25.83 -14.39 -17.43
N ARG A 521 -26.47 -14.55 -18.59
CA ARG A 521 -26.18 -15.66 -19.49
C ARG A 521 -24.78 -15.51 -20.08
N ALA A 522 -24.45 -14.34 -20.62
CA ALA A 522 -23.11 -14.06 -21.16
C ALA A 522 -22.04 -14.19 -20.06
N ALA A 523 -22.28 -13.65 -18.86
CA ALA A 523 -21.33 -13.79 -17.76
C ALA A 523 -21.15 -15.26 -17.31
N ALA A 524 -22.22 -16.06 -17.30
CA ALA A 524 -22.15 -17.49 -16.98
C ALA A 524 -21.40 -18.28 -18.07
N GLU A 525 -21.56 -17.95 -19.35
CA GLU A 525 -20.79 -18.56 -20.45
C GLU A 525 -19.29 -18.29 -20.28
N VAL A 526 -18.91 -17.03 -19.98
CA VAL A 526 -17.53 -16.65 -19.68
C VAL A 526 -16.99 -17.40 -18.45
N TRP A 527 -17.81 -17.55 -17.41
CA TRP A 527 -17.47 -18.35 -16.23
C TRP A 527 -17.15 -19.80 -16.60
N GLN A 528 -18.04 -20.44 -17.37
CA GLN A 528 -17.90 -21.83 -17.76
C GLN A 528 -16.67 -22.07 -18.64
N GLU A 529 -16.37 -21.15 -19.57
CA GLU A 529 -15.21 -21.24 -20.46
C GLU A 529 -13.88 -21.08 -19.71
N ARG A 530 -13.81 -20.11 -18.79
CA ARG A 530 -12.51 -19.64 -18.25
C ARG A 530 -12.22 -20.06 -16.81
N LEU A 531 -13.25 -20.31 -16.00
CA LEU A 531 -13.12 -20.41 -14.54
C LEU A 531 -13.71 -21.69 -13.95
N SER A 532 -14.45 -22.49 -14.73
CA SER A 532 -15.07 -23.74 -14.26
C SER A 532 -14.08 -24.78 -13.74
N SER A 533 -12.84 -24.75 -14.21
CA SER A 533 -11.77 -25.65 -13.76
C SER A 533 -11.15 -25.24 -12.42
N LEU A 534 -11.48 -24.05 -11.89
CA LEU A 534 -10.91 -23.57 -10.64
C LEU A 534 -11.59 -24.21 -9.43
N VAL A 535 -10.77 -24.85 -8.60
CA VAL A 535 -11.14 -25.43 -7.32
C VAL A 535 -11.12 -24.33 -6.27
N ARG A 536 -12.24 -24.15 -5.57
CA ARG A 536 -12.42 -23.07 -4.58
C ARG A 536 -13.08 -23.59 -3.32
N VAL A 537 -12.90 -22.85 -2.23
CA VAL A 537 -13.61 -23.09 -0.97
C VAL A 537 -15.06 -22.59 -1.12
N PRO A 538 -16.07 -23.48 -1.05
CA PRO A 538 -17.47 -23.06 -1.09
C PRO A 538 -17.80 -22.09 0.06
N GLU A 539 -18.70 -21.13 -0.17
CA GLU A 539 -19.12 -20.17 0.87
C GLU A 539 -19.84 -20.88 2.03
N GLU A 540 -20.53 -21.97 1.72
CA GLU A 540 -21.35 -22.75 2.64
C GLU A 540 -20.53 -23.49 3.71
N LEU A 541 -19.22 -23.67 3.48
CA LEU A 541 -18.33 -24.29 4.48
C LEU A 541 -18.02 -23.37 5.67
N ASP A 542 -18.24 -22.05 5.57
CA ASP A 542 -18.00 -21.05 6.64
C ASP A 542 -16.66 -21.26 7.38
N LEU A 543 -15.59 -21.54 6.61
CA LEU A 543 -14.25 -21.74 7.16
C LEU A 543 -13.68 -20.42 7.66
N ASP A 544 -13.07 -20.45 8.85
CA ASP A 544 -12.28 -19.31 9.32
C ASP A 544 -10.95 -19.28 8.58
N LEU A 545 -10.87 -18.49 7.51
CA LEU A 545 -9.65 -18.27 6.73
C LEU A 545 -8.88 -17.02 7.19
N SER A 546 -9.13 -16.51 8.40
CA SER A 546 -8.41 -15.35 8.91
C SER A 546 -6.90 -15.59 8.99
N GLY A 547 -6.12 -14.55 8.74
CA GLY A 547 -4.66 -14.62 8.74
C GLY A 547 -4.01 -15.11 7.44
N THR A 548 -4.80 -15.54 6.45
CA THR A 548 -4.32 -15.82 5.09
C THR A 548 -5.01 -14.94 4.04
N THR A 549 -4.55 -15.00 2.80
CA THR A 549 -5.13 -14.28 1.65
C THR A 549 -5.86 -15.25 0.72
N SER A 550 -6.96 -14.80 0.12
CA SER A 550 -7.72 -15.59 -0.87
C SER A 550 -6.85 -16.01 -2.06
N GLY A 551 -5.91 -15.16 -2.48
CA GLY A 551 -4.95 -15.47 -3.54
C GLY A 551 -4.01 -16.63 -3.19
N ALA A 552 -3.50 -16.68 -1.96
CA ALA A 552 -2.66 -17.80 -1.52
C ALA A 552 -3.45 -19.11 -1.38
N VAL A 553 -4.70 -19.04 -0.88
CA VAL A 553 -5.60 -20.21 -0.83
C VAL A 553 -5.87 -20.76 -2.23
N ASP A 554 -6.19 -19.87 -3.18
CA ASP A 554 -6.44 -20.25 -4.57
C ASP A 554 -5.23 -20.93 -5.21
N LEU A 555 -4.01 -20.41 -4.99
CA LEU A 555 -2.78 -21.01 -5.50
C LEU A 555 -2.53 -22.43 -4.96
N VAL A 556 -2.81 -22.67 -3.67
CA VAL A 556 -2.68 -24.02 -3.08
C VAL A 556 -3.67 -25.00 -3.70
N LEU A 557 -4.93 -24.59 -3.90
CA LEU A 557 -5.97 -25.46 -4.44
C LEU A 557 -5.84 -25.72 -5.95
N ASN A 558 -5.24 -24.77 -6.70
CA ASN A 558 -5.19 -24.78 -8.16
C ASN A 558 -3.77 -24.93 -8.73
N ALA A 559 -2.89 -25.62 -8.01
CA ALA A 559 -1.49 -25.78 -8.39
C ALA A 559 -1.24 -26.41 -9.78
N GLY A 560 -2.21 -27.17 -10.31
CA GLY A 560 -2.10 -27.76 -11.66
C GLY A 560 -2.36 -26.79 -12.81
N SER A 561 -3.06 -25.67 -12.56
CA SER A 561 -3.42 -24.67 -13.58
C SER A 561 -2.81 -23.30 -13.29
N ARG A 562 -2.33 -23.07 -12.07
CA ARG A 562 -1.73 -21.82 -11.64
C ARG A 562 -0.32 -22.02 -11.13
N THR A 563 0.58 -21.16 -11.58
CA THR A 563 1.99 -21.23 -11.23
C THR A 563 2.33 -20.16 -10.20
N TRP A 564 2.84 -20.60 -9.07
CA TRP A 564 3.39 -19.73 -8.03
C TRP A 564 4.76 -19.18 -8.45
N LEU A 565 5.05 -17.90 -8.13
CA LEU A 565 6.27 -17.20 -8.55
C LEU A 565 6.59 -17.35 -10.05
N ALA A 566 5.56 -17.30 -10.90
CA ALA A 566 5.69 -17.44 -12.35
C ALA A 566 6.45 -16.29 -13.01
N HIS A 567 6.37 -15.10 -12.41
CA HIS A 567 6.98 -13.89 -12.91
C HIS A 567 8.32 -13.63 -12.20
N GLY A 568 9.37 -13.47 -12.98
CA GLY A 568 10.71 -13.12 -12.49
C GLY A 568 11.53 -12.50 -13.61
N THR A 569 12.41 -11.57 -13.24
CA THR A 569 13.29 -10.86 -14.17
C THR A 569 14.45 -11.77 -14.54
N PRO A 570 14.67 -12.06 -15.84
CA PRO A 570 15.82 -12.83 -16.26
C PRO A 570 17.10 -12.03 -15.96
N VAL A 571 18.08 -12.70 -15.39
CA VAL A 571 19.43 -12.17 -15.21
C VAL A 571 20.20 -12.45 -16.49
N GLN A 572 20.69 -11.39 -17.13
CA GLN A 572 21.49 -11.48 -18.35
C GLN A 572 22.90 -11.86 -17.97
N ASP A 573 23.45 -12.93 -18.54
CA ASP A 573 24.81 -13.43 -18.29
C ASP A 573 25.81 -13.00 -19.38
N GLY A 574 25.41 -12.05 -20.24
CA GLY A 574 26.21 -11.60 -21.39
C GLY A 574 26.25 -12.57 -22.57
N THR A 575 25.67 -13.77 -22.47
CA THR A 575 25.63 -14.77 -23.55
C THR A 575 24.40 -14.64 -24.45
N GLY A 576 23.49 -13.72 -24.12
CA GLY A 576 22.22 -13.53 -24.83
C GLY A 576 21.16 -14.59 -24.51
N ARG A 577 21.42 -15.47 -23.53
CA ARG A 577 20.44 -16.45 -23.01
C ARG A 577 20.08 -16.08 -21.56
N PRO A 578 18.80 -16.24 -21.16
CA PRO A 578 18.43 -16.09 -19.75
C PRO A 578 19.09 -17.20 -18.91
N GLY A 579 19.89 -16.84 -17.90
CA GLY A 579 20.45 -17.78 -16.93
C GLY A 579 19.53 -17.96 -15.72
N LEU A 580 19.67 -17.09 -14.72
CA LEU A 580 18.83 -17.08 -13.50
C LEU A 580 17.58 -16.20 -13.68
N ARG A 581 16.54 -16.43 -12.87
CA ARG A 581 15.32 -15.61 -12.82
C ARG A 581 15.08 -15.13 -11.40
N VAL A 582 15.21 -13.83 -11.19
CA VAL A 582 14.95 -13.20 -9.88
C VAL A 582 13.47 -12.88 -9.75
N ALA A 583 12.80 -13.54 -8.80
CA ALA A 583 11.41 -13.30 -8.45
C ALA A 583 11.32 -12.55 -7.11
N GLY A 584 10.54 -11.47 -7.07
CA GLY A 584 10.16 -10.82 -5.81
C GLY A 584 9.24 -11.74 -5.03
N ALA A 585 9.64 -12.13 -3.82
CA ALA A 585 8.92 -13.12 -3.02
C ALA A 585 8.64 -12.66 -1.57
N ARG A 586 8.91 -11.38 -1.26
CA ARG A 586 8.56 -10.77 0.03
C ARG A 586 7.07 -10.98 0.36
N GLY A 587 6.80 -11.51 1.54
CA GLY A 587 5.50 -11.93 2.07
C GLY A 587 4.87 -13.15 1.39
N THR A 588 5.39 -13.57 0.24
CA THR A 588 4.74 -14.55 -0.65
C THR A 588 4.97 -15.97 -0.17
N ILE A 589 6.16 -16.28 0.37
CA ILE A 589 6.50 -17.59 0.93
C ILE A 589 5.69 -17.81 2.21
N ALA A 590 5.72 -16.83 3.11
CA ALA A 590 4.98 -16.88 4.36
C ALA A 590 3.46 -16.98 4.12
N SER A 591 2.92 -16.24 3.15
CA SER A 591 1.50 -16.33 2.80
C SER A 591 1.12 -17.71 2.24
N ALA A 592 1.97 -18.35 1.44
CA ALA A 592 1.70 -19.68 0.88
C ALA A 592 1.67 -20.75 1.98
N LEU A 593 2.67 -20.76 2.87
CA LEU A 593 2.70 -21.67 4.02
C LEU A 593 1.50 -21.45 4.94
N THR A 594 1.18 -20.18 5.23
CA THR A 594 0.03 -19.82 6.08
C THR A 594 -1.28 -20.29 5.46
N ALA A 595 -1.46 -20.18 4.14
CA ALA A 595 -2.62 -20.70 3.43
C ALA A 595 -2.73 -22.22 3.54
N LEU A 596 -1.62 -22.94 3.31
CA LEU A 596 -1.57 -24.39 3.44
C LEU A 596 -1.94 -24.83 4.86
N HIS A 597 -1.33 -24.23 5.88
CA HIS A 597 -1.63 -24.53 7.29
C HIS A 597 -3.06 -24.19 7.66
N THR A 598 -3.59 -23.05 7.17
CA THR A 598 -4.97 -22.65 7.42
C THR A 598 -5.95 -23.66 6.82
N LEU A 599 -5.73 -24.09 5.58
CA LEU A 599 -6.56 -25.11 4.92
C LEU A 599 -6.44 -26.46 5.62
N ALA A 600 -5.22 -26.89 5.96
CA ALA A 600 -4.99 -28.15 6.67
C ALA A 600 -5.65 -28.18 8.05
N TYR A 601 -5.67 -27.04 8.77
CA TYR A 601 -6.35 -26.91 10.05
C TYR A 601 -7.87 -26.84 9.89
N THR A 602 -8.40 -26.04 8.96
CA THR A 602 -9.83 -25.71 8.93
C THR A 602 -10.68 -26.64 8.09
N LEU A 603 -10.14 -27.29 7.06
CA LEU A 603 -10.90 -28.20 6.22
C LEU A 603 -11.28 -29.48 7.00
N PRO A 604 -12.57 -29.85 7.02
CA PRO A 604 -13.00 -31.12 7.60
C PRO A 604 -12.23 -32.31 7.02
N TYR A 605 -11.86 -33.25 7.87
CA TYR A 605 -11.27 -34.52 7.44
C TYR A 605 -12.29 -35.28 6.60
N GLY A 606 -11.83 -35.94 5.53
CA GLY A 606 -12.69 -36.58 4.53
C GLY A 606 -13.22 -35.64 3.44
N HIS A 607 -13.08 -34.31 3.58
CA HIS A 607 -13.59 -33.37 2.59
C HIS A 607 -12.79 -33.43 1.27
N PRO A 608 -13.42 -33.43 0.07
CA PRO A 608 -12.73 -33.57 -1.21
C PRO A 608 -11.59 -32.57 -1.44
N LEU A 609 -11.73 -31.32 -0.96
CA LEU A 609 -10.68 -30.30 -1.07
C LEU A 609 -9.35 -30.70 -0.40
N ARG A 610 -9.35 -31.62 0.57
CA ARG A 610 -8.10 -32.07 1.20
C ARG A 610 -7.17 -32.81 0.22
N ALA A 611 -7.70 -33.40 -0.84
CA ALA A 611 -6.89 -34.02 -1.89
C ALA A 611 -5.98 -33.02 -2.62
N HIS A 612 -6.29 -31.72 -2.58
CA HIS A 612 -5.49 -30.68 -3.23
C HIS A 612 -4.29 -30.20 -2.40
N LEU A 613 -4.30 -30.39 -1.08
CA LEU A 613 -3.23 -29.89 -0.20
C LEU A 613 -1.86 -30.52 -0.47
N PRO A 614 -1.71 -31.86 -0.61
CA PRO A 614 -0.42 -32.45 -0.94
C PRO A 614 0.04 -32.07 -2.35
N VAL A 615 -0.89 -31.94 -3.31
CA VAL A 615 -0.59 -31.48 -4.68
C VAL A 615 -0.07 -30.03 -4.67
N GLY A 616 -0.72 -29.16 -3.90
CA GLY A 616 -0.29 -27.77 -3.71
C GLY A 616 1.09 -27.67 -3.07
N LEU A 617 1.34 -28.42 -1.99
CA LEU A 617 2.65 -28.49 -1.35
C LEU A 617 3.74 -28.98 -2.32
N ALA A 618 3.46 -30.04 -3.09
CA ALA A 618 4.39 -30.58 -4.07
C ALA A 618 4.72 -29.56 -5.17
N ALA A 619 3.74 -28.80 -5.66
CA ALA A 619 3.97 -27.75 -6.65
C ALA A 619 4.78 -26.57 -6.10
N LEU A 620 4.51 -26.14 -4.86
CA LEU A 620 5.31 -25.10 -4.19
C LEU A 620 6.77 -25.53 -4.07
N ARG A 621 7.02 -26.76 -3.60
CA ARG A 621 8.37 -27.33 -3.50
C ARG A 621 9.03 -27.52 -4.86
N GLY A 622 8.28 -28.01 -5.85
CA GLY A 622 8.77 -28.16 -7.22
C GLY A 622 9.25 -26.83 -7.81
N ARG A 623 8.54 -25.73 -7.51
CA ARG A 623 8.98 -24.39 -7.88
C ARG A 623 10.22 -23.94 -7.13
N LEU A 624 10.30 -24.19 -5.81
CA LEU A 624 11.50 -23.88 -5.01
C LEU A 624 12.74 -24.68 -5.47
N ALA A 625 12.54 -25.89 -5.99
CA ALA A 625 13.59 -26.75 -6.51
C ALA A 625 14.08 -26.34 -7.92
N ASP A 626 13.46 -25.35 -8.57
CA ASP A 626 13.91 -24.83 -9.86
C ASP A 626 15.34 -24.24 -9.71
N PRO A 627 16.36 -24.80 -10.38
CA PRO A 627 17.74 -24.34 -10.26
C PRO A 627 17.95 -22.90 -10.74
N ASP A 628 17.05 -22.41 -11.59
CA ASP A 628 17.11 -21.07 -12.17
C ASP A 628 16.35 -20.04 -11.32
N LEU A 629 15.57 -20.47 -10.32
CA LEU A 629 14.80 -19.56 -9.46
C LEU A 629 15.67 -18.94 -8.37
N VAL A 630 15.65 -17.60 -8.31
CA VAL A 630 16.26 -16.81 -7.25
C VAL A 630 15.20 -15.92 -6.61
N LEU A 631 15.15 -15.92 -5.28
CA LEU A 631 14.17 -15.17 -4.49
C LEU A 631 14.77 -13.86 -3.97
N ASP A 632 14.07 -12.76 -4.23
CA ASP A 632 14.26 -11.50 -3.52
C ASP A 632 13.23 -11.40 -2.39
N LEU A 633 13.67 -11.69 -1.16
CA LEU A 633 12.85 -11.54 0.06
C LEU A 633 12.90 -10.10 0.61
N GLY A 634 13.64 -9.21 -0.05
CA GLY A 634 13.82 -7.83 0.36
C GLY A 634 14.69 -7.66 1.60
N LEU A 635 15.73 -8.49 1.71
CA LEU A 635 16.73 -8.44 2.76
C LEU A 635 17.85 -7.49 2.33
N HIS A 636 17.88 -6.30 2.94
CA HIS A 636 18.82 -5.23 2.58
C HIS A 636 19.70 -4.78 3.75
N TRP A 637 19.20 -4.96 4.97
CA TRP A 637 19.78 -4.36 6.18
C TRP A 637 19.90 -5.41 7.29
N THR A 638 20.91 -5.24 8.12
CA THR A 638 21.08 -5.97 9.38
C THR A 638 20.16 -5.41 10.46
N GLU A 639 20.03 -6.10 11.58
CA GLU A 639 19.31 -5.60 12.77
C GLU A 639 19.87 -4.25 13.26
N SER A 640 21.19 -4.08 13.19
CA SER A 640 21.89 -2.84 13.55
C SER A 640 21.75 -1.71 12.52
N GLY A 641 21.01 -1.91 11.42
CA GLY A 641 20.80 -0.93 10.35
C GLY A 641 21.97 -0.81 9.37
N GLY A 642 22.97 -1.69 9.44
CA GLY A 642 24.07 -1.77 8.49
C GLY A 642 23.69 -2.54 7.21
N PRO A 643 24.46 -2.42 6.12
CA PRO A 643 24.20 -3.16 4.88
C PRO A 643 24.44 -4.66 5.07
N ILE A 644 23.47 -5.49 4.67
CA ILE A 644 23.56 -6.95 4.86
C ILE A 644 24.72 -7.59 4.06
N GLY A 645 25.06 -7.02 2.90
CA GLY A 645 26.12 -7.54 2.03
C GLY A 645 27.48 -7.64 2.72
N ALA A 646 27.83 -6.67 3.58
CA ALA A 646 29.09 -6.69 4.30
C ALA A 646 29.19 -7.89 5.26
N THR A 647 28.11 -8.18 5.99
CA THR A 647 28.05 -9.33 6.91
C THR A 647 28.13 -10.66 6.15
N VAL A 648 27.42 -10.79 5.03
CA VAL A 648 27.44 -11.99 4.19
C VAL A 648 28.82 -12.20 3.56
N ARG A 649 29.45 -11.14 3.04
CA ARG A 649 30.82 -11.22 2.50
C ARG A 649 31.82 -11.68 3.56
N ALA A 650 31.76 -11.10 4.76
CA ALA A 650 32.63 -11.49 5.86
C ALA A 650 32.43 -12.97 6.27
N ALA A 651 31.18 -13.43 6.37
CA ALA A 651 30.86 -14.82 6.72
C ALA A 651 31.35 -15.84 5.69
N HIS A 652 31.42 -15.45 4.40
CA HIS A 652 31.86 -16.30 3.30
C HIS A 652 33.31 -16.05 2.84
N GLY A 653 34.07 -15.19 3.54
CA GLY A 653 35.45 -14.87 3.18
C GLY A 653 35.60 -14.16 1.82
N LEU A 654 34.58 -13.43 1.39
CA LEU A 654 34.58 -12.68 0.14
C LEU A 654 35.25 -11.30 0.31
N PRO A 655 35.84 -10.72 -0.75
CA PRO A 655 36.37 -9.35 -0.73
C PRO A 655 35.30 -8.33 -0.35
N GLU A 656 35.68 -7.14 0.15
CA GLU A 656 34.73 -6.07 0.54
C GLU A 656 33.89 -5.54 -0.64
N SER A 657 34.39 -5.63 -1.87
CA SER A 657 33.69 -5.23 -3.09
C SER A 657 34.14 -6.07 -4.31
N GLY A 658 33.35 -6.03 -5.38
CA GLY A 658 33.61 -6.82 -6.60
C GLY A 658 33.31 -8.31 -6.44
N GLY A 659 33.85 -9.13 -7.34
CA GLY A 659 33.63 -10.58 -7.37
C GLY A 659 32.29 -11.02 -7.95
N ALA A 660 31.64 -10.14 -8.72
CA ALA A 660 30.44 -10.48 -9.46
C ALA A 660 30.80 -11.30 -10.70
N ASP A 661 29.99 -12.32 -11.00
CA ASP A 661 30.12 -13.09 -12.23
C ASP A 661 29.59 -12.30 -13.44
N ALA A 662 29.60 -12.91 -14.63
CA ALA A 662 29.10 -12.30 -15.86
C ALA A 662 27.62 -11.89 -15.79
N ASP A 663 26.87 -12.46 -14.85
CA ASP A 663 25.47 -12.17 -14.55
C ASP A 663 25.29 -10.97 -13.58
N GLY A 664 26.38 -10.37 -13.10
CA GLY A 664 26.36 -9.24 -12.17
C GLY A 664 26.01 -9.62 -10.73
N LEU A 665 25.96 -10.92 -10.40
CA LEU A 665 25.68 -11.44 -9.07
C LEU A 665 26.97 -11.96 -8.40
N VAL A 666 27.06 -11.81 -7.08
CA VAL A 666 28.16 -12.34 -6.28
C VAL A 666 27.67 -13.57 -5.54
N ARG A 667 28.34 -14.71 -5.73
CA ARG A 667 27.93 -15.99 -5.13
C ARG A 667 28.56 -16.17 -3.75
N ALA A 668 27.73 -16.21 -2.72
CA ALA A 668 28.12 -16.51 -1.34
C ALA A 668 27.71 -17.95 -1.01
N GLY A 669 28.50 -18.91 -1.52
CA GLY A 669 28.14 -20.33 -1.46
C GLY A 669 27.09 -20.72 -2.50
N THR A 670 26.31 -21.78 -2.21
CA THR A 670 25.34 -22.36 -3.16
C THR A 670 23.97 -21.71 -3.09
N ALA A 671 23.55 -21.19 -1.93
CA ALA A 671 22.20 -20.69 -1.69
C ALA A 671 22.11 -19.16 -1.62
N LEU A 672 23.18 -18.46 -1.23
CA LEU A 672 23.14 -17.02 -1.01
C LEU A 672 23.81 -16.28 -2.18
N LEU A 673 23.15 -15.25 -2.67
CA LEU A 673 23.63 -14.40 -3.76
C LEU A 673 23.52 -12.94 -3.33
N LEU A 674 24.51 -12.12 -3.65
CA LEU A 674 24.45 -10.67 -3.45
C LEU A 674 24.23 -9.98 -4.80
N ALA A 675 23.35 -8.99 -4.80
CA ALA A 675 23.05 -8.18 -5.96
C ALA A 675 23.11 -6.69 -5.60
N PRO A 676 23.35 -5.79 -6.58
CA PRO A 676 23.27 -4.35 -6.33
C PRO A 676 21.91 -3.93 -5.75
N GLY A 677 21.95 -3.14 -4.67
CA GLY A 677 20.80 -2.60 -3.95
C GLY A 677 20.69 -1.08 -4.07
N TYR A 678 20.18 -0.42 -3.03
CA TYR A 678 20.05 1.04 -3.00
C TYR A 678 21.38 1.72 -2.68
N GLY A 679 21.77 2.72 -3.48
CA GLY A 679 23.04 3.42 -3.33
C GLY A 679 24.22 2.49 -3.57
N ASN A 680 25.19 2.50 -2.65
CA ASN A 680 26.38 1.63 -2.71
C ASN A 680 26.19 0.31 -1.95
N ASN A 681 24.96 -0.04 -1.54
CA ASN A 681 24.69 -1.24 -0.74
C ASN A 681 24.27 -2.42 -1.61
N GLU A 682 24.48 -3.63 -1.10
CA GLU A 682 24.04 -4.87 -1.72
C GLU A 682 22.80 -5.42 -1.02
N LYS A 683 21.92 -6.06 -1.79
CA LYS A 683 20.80 -6.83 -1.27
C LYS A 683 21.12 -8.33 -1.31
N LEU A 684 20.56 -9.07 -0.37
CA LEU A 684 20.67 -10.52 -0.31
C LEU A 684 19.52 -11.17 -1.07
N LEU A 685 19.89 -12.07 -1.98
CA LEU A 685 18.99 -12.95 -2.71
C LEU A 685 19.24 -14.41 -2.29
N ILE A 686 18.21 -15.25 -2.37
CA ILE A 686 18.29 -16.65 -1.97
C ILE A 686 17.92 -17.54 -3.15
N ARG A 687 18.80 -18.47 -3.51
CA ARG A 687 18.54 -19.54 -4.48
C ARG A 687 18.11 -20.80 -3.72
N PRO A 688 16.82 -21.16 -3.68
CA PRO A 688 16.35 -22.24 -2.79
C PRO A 688 16.88 -23.61 -3.21
N ALA A 689 17.05 -23.87 -4.51
CA ALA A 689 17.68 -25.09 -5.02
C ALA A 689 19.15 -25.28 -4.56
N GLY A 690 19.77 -24.24 -4.00
CA GLY A 690 21.11 -24.31 -3.42
C GLY A 690 21.15 -24.68 -1.93
N LEU A 691 20.00 -24.80 -1.27
CA LEU A 691 19.88 -25.17 0.15
C LEU A 691 19.90 -26.70 0.29
N ALA A 692 20.63 -27.20 1.30
CA ALA A 692 20.71 -28.64 1.57
C ALA A 692 19.46 -29.21 2.27
N GLY A 693 18.61 -28.35 2.83
CA GLY A 693 17.42 -28.73 3.60
C GLY A 693 17.06 -27.69 4.66
N PRO A 694 16.14 -27.98 5.60
CA PRO A 694 15.74 -27.06 6.65
C PRO A 694 16.87 -26.70 7.63
N ASP A 695 17.86 -27.58 7.79
CA ASP A 695 19.02 -27.40 8.68
C ASP A 695 20.22 -26.72 8.01
N ASP A 696 20.05 -26.18 6.79
CA ASP A 696 21.13 -25.49 6.09
C ASP A 696 21.67 -24.30 6.92
N PRO A 697 23.01 -24.18 7.09
CA PRO A 697 23.61 -23.12 7.90
C PRO A 697 23.31 -21.70 7.38
N ALA A 698 22.94 -21.55 6.11
CA ALA A 698 22.52 -20.27 5.54
C ALA A 698 21.34 -19.66 6.31
N PHE A 699 20.40 -20.47 6.80
CA PHE A 699 19.29 -19.97 7.60
C PHE A 699 19.77 -19.35 8.91
N GLY A 700 20.66 -20.04 9.64
CA GLY A 700 21.22 -19.53 10.91
C GLY A 700 22.03 -18.25 10.73
N LEU A 701 22.79 -18.14 9.63
CA LEU A 701 23.53 -16.93 9.29
C LEU A 701 22.59 -15.74 9.08
N VAL A 702 21.53 -15.91 8.27
CA VAL A 702 20.61 -14.82 7.95
C VAL A 702 19.78 -14.43 9.18
N GLU A 703 19.26 -15.42 9.93
CA GLU A 703 18.50 -15.20 11.17
C GLU A 703 19.31 -14.45 12.23
N GLY A 704 20.60 -14.76 12.38
CA GLY A 704 21.50 -14.04 13.29
C GLY A 704 21.90 -12.64 12.82
N THR A 705 21.56 -12.26 11.59
CA THR A 705 22.00 -11.00 10.96
C THR A 705 20.88 -9.97 10.85
N VAL A 706 19.65 -10.41 10.54
CA VAL A 706 18.51 -9.52 10.27
C VAL A 706 17.56 -9.45 11.45
N ALA A 707 16.86 -8.32 11.61
CA ALA A 707 15.85 -8.18 12.65
C ALA A 707 14.75 -9.24 12.52
N SER A 708 14.25 -9.74 13.65
CA SER A 708 13.24 -10.82 13.72
C SER A 708 12.01 -10.55 12.83
N HIS A 709 11.57 -9.30 12.71
CA HIS A 709 10.44 -8.89 11.88
C HIS A 709 10.66 -9.08 10.36
N GLY A 710 11.92 -9.24 9.91
CA GLY A 710 12.28 -9.46 8.50
C GLY A 710 12.48 -10.93 8.10
N THR A 711 12.36 -11.88 9.04
CA THR A 711 12.68 -13.31 8.80
C THR A 711 11.49 -14.19 8.40
N GLY A 712 10.27 -13.65 8.33
CA GLY A 712 9.05 -14.45 8.15
C GLY A 712 9.08 -15.36 6.92
N ASP A 713 9.49 -14.85 5.75
CA ASP A 713 9.59 -15.66 4.53
C ASP A 713 10.73 -16.68 4.59
N LEU A 714 11.81 -16.36 5.30
CA LEU A 714 12.95 -17.26 5.48
C LEU A 714 12.55 -18.45 6.35
N LEU A 715 11.88 -18.20 7.48
CA LEU A 715 11.35 -19.25 8.35
C LEU A 715 10.28 -20.10 7.63
N ALA A 716 9.43 -19.46 6.83
CA ALA A 716 8.45 -20.17 6.03
C ALA A 716 9.12 -21.03 4.94
N LEU A 717 10.20 -20.55 4.31
CA LEU A 717 10.99 -21.34 3.38
C LEU A 717 11.59 -22.57 4.07
N ARG A 718 12.17 -22.40 5.27
CA ARG A 718 12.69 -23.52 6.08
C ARG A 718 11.59 -24.57 6.33
N ALA A 719 10.42 -24.14 6.79
CA ALA A 719 9.30 -25.04 7.07
C ALA A 719 8.79 -25.75 5.81
N LEU A 720 8.75 -25.08 4.65
CA LEU A 720 8.39 -25.72 3.39
C LEU A 720 9.40 -26.79 2.96
N LEU A 721 10.67 -26.70 3.36
CA LEU A 721 11.68 -27.73 3.09
C LEU A 721 11.65 -28.89 4.10
N ASP A 722 10.96 -28.74 5.25
CA ASP A 722 10.83 -29.77 6.27
C ASP A 722 9.74 -30.80 5.89
N GLU A 723 10.06 -32.10 6.00
CA GLU A 723 9.18 -33.22 5.71
C GLU A 723 7.95 -33.28 6.64
N LYS A 724 8.00 -32.64 7.81
CA LYS A 724 6.83 -32.55 8.72
C LYS A 724 5.62 -31.88 8.07
N THR A 725 5.85 -30.99 7.11
CA THR A 725 4.78 -30.33 6.35
C THR A 725 3.97 -31.33 5.49
N ASP A 726 4.54 -32.48 5.12
CA ASP A 726 3.85 -33.53 4.37
C ASP A 726 2.75 -34.22 5.20
N ALA A 727 3.05 -34.50 6.47
CA ALA A 727 2.10 -35.09 7.40
C ALA A 727 0.88 -34.17 7.58
N LEU A 728 1.12 -32.87 7.76
CA LEU A 728 0.07 -31.87 7.89
C LEU A 728 -0.80 -31.78 6.62
N ALA A 729 -0.19 -31.75 5.44
CA ALA A 729 -0.91 -31.65 4.17
C ALA A 729 -1.71 -32.92 3.84
N SER A 730 -1.19 -34.10 4.19
CA SER A 730 -1.79 -35.39 3.83
C SER A 730 -2.82 -35.90 4.84
N ALA A 731 -2.79 -35.42 6.08
CA ALA A 731 -3.70 -35.85 7.13
C ALA A 731 -5.17 -35.68 6.71
N GLY A 732 -6.04 -36.61 7.11
CA GLY A 732 -7.49 -36.51 6.88
C GLY A 732 -7.92 -36.54 5.41
N ALA A 733 -7.10 -37.09 4.51
CA ALA A 733 -7.47 -37.26 3.10
C ALA A 733 -8.80 -38.05 2.94
N PRO A 734 -9.56 -37.83 1.86
CA PRO A 734 -10.80 -38.56 1.61
C PRO A 734 -10.59 -40.08 1.56
N ASP A 735 -11.26 -40.81 2.44
CA ASP A 735 -11.20 -42.28 2.57
C ASP A 735 -12.57 -42.95 2.33
N GLY A 736 -13.58 -42.16 1.93
CA GLY A 736 -14.96 -42.61 1.73
C GLY A 736 -15.84 -42.48 2.98
N SER A 737 -15.29 -42.12 4.14
CA SER A 737 -16.08 -41.80 5.33
C SER A 737 -16.76 -40.42 5.23
N PRO A 738 -17.88 -40.19 5.92
CA PRO A 738 -18.48 -38.86 6.02
C PRO A 738 -17.50 -37.86 6.64
N HIS A 739 -17.35 -36.70 6.01
CA HIS A 739 -16.41 -35.71 6.48
C HIS A 739 -16.79 -35.18 7.88
N HIS A 740 -15.79 -34.84 8.68
CA HIS A 740 -16.00 -34.29 10.01
C HIS A 740 -14.91 -33.29 10.40
N PRO A 741 -15.19 -32.33 11.29
CA PRO A 741 -14.16 -31.47 11.86
C PRO A 741 -13.09 -32.31 12.59
N ALA A 742 -11.82 -32.06 12.31
CA ALA A 742 -10.71 -32.75 12.98
C ALA A 742 -10.59 -32.35 14.45
N GLN A 743 -11.13 -31.18 14.79
CA GLN A 743 -11.14 -30.60 16.14
C GLN A 743 -12.14 -31.28 17.08
N ASP A 744 -13.00 -32.17 16.61
CA ASP A 744 -13.82 -33.03 17.47
C ASP A 744 -13.03 -34.29 17.86
N PRO A 745 -12.46 -34.36 19.08
CA PRO A 745 -11.65 -35.49 19.51
C PRO A 745 -12.49 -36.76 19.65
N THR A 746 -13.82 -36.68 19.78
CA THR A 746 -14.68 -37.87 19.84
C THR A 746 -14.75 -38.62 18.51
N ARG A 747 -14.39 -37.95 17.41
CA ARG A 747 -14.24 -38.56 16.07
C ARG A 747 -12.78 -38.73 15.69
N ALA A 748 -11.95 -37.74 16.00
CA ALA A 748 -10.55 -37.73 15.57
C ALA A 748 -9.64 -38.65 16.41
N VAL A 749 -9.87 -38.77 17.71
CA VAL A 749 -9.05 -39.54 18.67
C VAL A 749 -9.91 -40.19 19.77
N PRO A 750 -10.91 -41.03 19.43
CA PRO A 750 -11.87 -41.57 20.40
C PRO A 750 -11.22 -42.37 21.53
N ASP A 751 -10.15 -43.11 21.23
CA ASP A 751 -9.41 -43.91 22.23
C ASP A 751 -8.72 -42.99 23.26
N LEU A 752 -8.17 -41.86 22.80
CA LEU A 752 -7.56 -40.86 23.67
C LEU A 752 -8.61 -40.18 24.57
N VAL A 753 -9.82 -39.93 24.05
CA VAL A 753 -10.93 -39.40 24.87
C VAL A 753 -11.31 -40.41 25.97
N ALA A 754 -11.37 -41.71 25.64
CA ALA A 754 -11.66 -42.75 26.61
C ALA A 754 -10.55 -42.88 27.67
N GLU A 755 -9.29 -42.78 27.26
CA GLU A 755 -8.13 -42.77 28.16
C GLU A 755 -8.15 -41.57 29.11
N ALA A 756 -8.33 -40.36 28.57
CA ALA A 756 -8.40 -39.14 29.37
C ALA A 756 -9.59 -39.16 30.34
N GLY A 757 -10.76 -39.63 29.87
CA GLY A 757 -11.95 -39.80 30.71
C GLY A 757 -11.71 -40.76 31.88
N LYS A 758 -11.07 -41.90 31.62
CA LYS A 758 -10.73 -42.86 32.68
C LYS A 758 -9.68 -42.33 33.66
N THR A 759 -8.65 -41.66 33.15
CA THR A 759 -7.54 -41.15 33.96
C THR A 759 -7.96 -39.99 34.87
N LEU A 760 -8.87 -39.13 34.38
CA LEU A 760 -9.33 -37.94 35.08
C LEU A 760 -10.70 -38.12 35.78
N ASP A 761 -11.28 -39.32 35.72
CA ASP A 761 -12.64 -39.62 36.21
C ASP A 761 -13.71 -38.67 35.64
N LEU A 762 -13.65 -38.45 34.32
CA LEU A 762 -14.55 -37.58 33.56
C LEU A 762 -15.44 -38.39 32.62
N SER A 763 -16.65 -37.88 32.35
CA SER A 763 -17.46 -38.35 31.25
C SER A 763 -16.77 -38.14 29.90
N THR A 764 -17.14 -38.93 28.89
CA THR A 764 -16.61 -38.81 27.53
C THR A 764 -16.75 -37.38 26.98
N ASP A 765 -17.86 -36.70 27.27
CA ASP A 765 -18.11 -35.34 26.79
C ASP A 765 -17.22 -34.31 27.49
N ALA A 766 -17.03 -34.45 28.81
CA ALA A 766 -16.14 -33.58 29.58
C ALA A 766 -14.67 -33.80 29.19
N ALA A 767 -14.23 -35.05 29.04
CA ALA A 767 -12.89 -35.39 28.57
C ALA A 767 -12.60 -34.81 27.17
N ALA A 768 -13.56 -34.90 26.25
CA ALA A 768 -13.44 -34.30 24.91
C ALA A 768 -13.27 -32.77 24.96
N LEU A 769 -14.07 -32.07 25.77
CA LEU A 769 -13.93 -30.62 25.94
C LEU A 769 -12.60 -30.24 26.61
N TYR A 770 -12.13 -31.05 27.56
CA TYR A 770 -10.83 -30.84 28.19
C TYR A 770 -9.69 -30.96 27.18
N LEU A 771 -9.69 -31.99 26.33
CA LEU A 771 -8.68 -32.14 25.27
C LEU A 771 -8.69 -30.96 24.28
N MET A 772 -9.86 -30.44 23.90
CA MET A 772 -9.95 -29.21 23.09
C MET A 772 -9.30 -28.02 23.78
N LEU A 773 -9.59 -27.81 25.06
CA LEU A 773 -9.00 -26.73 25.85
C LEU A 773 -7.50 -26.91 26.03
N LEU A 774 -7.02 -28.14 26.19
CA LEU A 774 -5.62 -28.47 26.39
C LEU A 774 -4.81 -28.20 25.10
N ALA A 775 -5.29 -28.69 23.96
CA ALA A 775 -4.51 -28.74 22.73
C ALA A 775 -4.75 -27.55 21.78
N LEU A 776 -6.01 -27.18 21.53
CA LEU A 776 -6.33 -26.30 20.41
C LEU A 776 -5.95 -24.83 20.67
N PRO A 777 -5.55 -24.08 19.62
CA PRO A 777 -5.22 -22.66 19.74
C PRO A 777 -6.46 -21.78 19.91
N ASP A 778 -7.61 -22.18 19.37
CA ASP A 778 -8.86 -21.41 19.31
C ASP A 778 -10.11 -22.16 19.83
N PRO A 779 -10.10 -22.83 21.00
CA PRO A 779 -11.27 -23.53 21.53
C PRO A 779 -12.26 -22.55 22.16
N THR A 780 -12.77 -21.61 21.35
CA THR A 780 -13.85 -20.70 21.74
C THR A 780 -15.14 -21.50 21.90
N ASP A 781 -16.08 -20.96 22.68
CA ASP A 781 -17.36 -21.63 22.92
C ASP A 781 -18.11 -21.91 21.63
N ARG A 782 -18.08 -20.94 20.70
CA ARG A 782 -18.67 -21.06 19.37
C ARG A 782 -17.97 -22.15 18.56
N ASN A 783 -16.65 -22.24 18.60
CA ASN A 783 -15.90 -23.25 17.87
C ASN A 783 -16.17 -24.66 18.40
N CYS A 784 -16.15 -24.86 19.73
CA CYS A 784 -16.46 -26.18 20.30
C CYS A 784 -17.87 -26.66 19.92
N VAL A 785 -18.87 -25.77 19.90
CA VAL A 785 -20.22 -26.08 19.40
C VAL A 785 -20.19 -26.42 17.92
N ARG A 786 -19.51 -25.62 17.10
CA ARG A 786 -19.42 -25.81 15.64
C ARG A 786 -18.78 -27.14 15.28
N TRP A 787 -17.69 -27.52 15.95
CA TRP A 787 -16.95 -28.74 15.63
C TRP A 787 -17.65 -30.01 16.07
N THR A 788 -18.32 -29.99 17.23
CA THR A 788 -19.00 -31.17 17.79
C THR A 788 -20.43 -31.32 17.30
N GLU A 789 -21.04 -30.24 16.82
CA GLU A 789 -22.47 -30.13 16.49
C GLU A 789 -23.39 -30.50 17.67
N TRP A 790 -22.88 -30.45 18.91
CA TRP A 790 -23.66 -30.82 20.08
C TRP A 790 -24.76 -29.80 20.37
N LYS A 791 -25.92 -30.32 20.79
CA LYS A 791 -27.03 -29.49 21.24
C LYS A 791 -26.65 -28.68 22.50
N PRO A 792 -27.20 -27.46 22.70
CA PRO A 792 -26.81 -26.59 23.81
C PRO A 792 -26.84 -27.25 25.21
N ALA A 793 -27.82 -28.12 25.47
CA ALA A 793 -27.94 -28.81 26.76
C ALA A 793 -26.78 -29.78 27.03
N ARG A 794 -26.27 -30.47 26.00
CA ARG A 794 -25.16 -31.43 26.13
C ARG A 794 -23.87 -30.71 26.46
N ILE A 795 -23.54 -29.63 25.73
CA ILE A 795 -22.37 -28.80 26.01
C ILE A 795 -22.44 -28.18 27.40
N LYS A 796 -23.60 -27.66 27.81
CA LYS A 796 -23.78 -27.08 29.14
C LYS A 796 -23.48 -28.10 30.25
N LYS A 797 -23.94 -29.34 30.08
CA LYS A 797 -23.69 -30.42 31.04
C LYS A 797 -22.19 -30.75 31.14
N ALA A 798 -21.53 -30.97 30.01
CA ALA A 798 -20.10 -31.30 29.98
C ALA A 798 -19.20 -30.20 30.58
N ARG A 799 -19.55 -28.93 30.36
CA ARG A 799 -18.85 -27.80 30.98
C ARG A 799 -19.05 -27.70 32.47
N ALA A 800 -20.27 -27.92 32.94
CA ALA A 800 -20.57 -27.90 34.38
C ALA A 800 -19.81 -29.00 35.11
N GLU A 801 -19.65 -30.16 34.48
CA GLU A 801 -18.81 -31.25 34.98
C GLU A 801 -17.33 -30.83 35.04
N LEU A 802 -16.77 -30.27 33.96
CA LEU A 802 -15.38 -29.78 33.98
C LEU A 802 -15.14 -28.68 35.02
N ALA A 803 -16.07 -27.73 35.14
CA ALA A 803 -15.98 -26.64 36.12
C ALA A 803 -16.05 -27.11 37.57
N ALA A 804 -16.53 -28.33 37.83
CA ALA A 804 -16.52 -28.95 39.15
C ALA A 804 -15.18 -29.61 39.50
N THR A 805 -14.18 -29.54 38.62
CA THR A 805 -12.83 -30.08 38.82
C THR A 805 -11.78 -28.97 38.90
N ASP A 806 -10.60 -29.29 39.43
CA ASP A 806 -9.46 -28.35 39.48
C ASP A 806 -8.68 -28.27 38.14
N LEU A 807 -9.14 -28.97 37.10
CA LEU A 807 -8.47 -29.01 35.79
C LEU A 807 -8.64 -27.73 34.98
N VAL A 808 -9.64 -26.91 35.33
CA VAL A 808 -9.97 -25.66 34.65
C VAL A 808 -10.36 -24.58 35.67
N VAL A 809 -10.26 -23.33 35.25
CA VAL A 809 -10.72 -22.17 36.02
C VAL A 809 -11.81 -21.43 35.23
N GLU A 810 -12.89 -21.08 35.91
CA GLU A 810 -13.90 -20.16 35.36
C GLU A 810 -13.41 -18.72 35.46
N ALA A 811 -13.31 -18.04 34.31
CA ALA A 811 -12.89 -16.65 34.27
C ALA A 811 -13.52 -15.91 33.09
N LYS A 812 -13.36 -14.58 33.07
CA LYS A 812 -13.68 -13.76 31.90
C LYS A 812 -12.42 -13.10 31.37
N ARG A 813 -11.97 -13.52 30.20
CA ARG A 813 -10.82 -12.94 29.49
C ARG A 813 -11.29 -12.25 28.22
N SER A 814 -10.80 -11.03 27.99
CA SER A 814 -11.14 -10.28 26.78
C SER A 814 -10.75 -11.06 25.53
N ARG A 815 -11.63 -11.10 24.53
CA ARG A 815 -11.46 -11.77 23.22
C ARG A 815 -11.24 -13.30 23.23
N ALA A 816 -11.15 -13.96 24.38
CA ALA A 816 -10.97 -15.42 24.44
C ALA A 816 -12.20 -16.21 23.96
N GLY A 817 -13.39 -15.61 24.02
CA GLY A 817 -14.63 -16.22 23.51
C GLY A 817 -15.05 -17.51 24.22
N ARG A 818 -14.56 -17.75 25.44
CA ARG A 818 -14.88 -18.93 26.27
C ARG A 818 -14.92 -18.60 27.77
N SER A 819 -15.53 -19.51 28.54
CA SER A 819 -15.68 -19.38 30.00
C SER A 819 -14.72 -20.23 30.83
N LEU A 820 -14.14 -21.30 30.26
CA LEU A 820 -13.22 -22.22 30.91
C LEU A 820 -11.79 -22.05 30.37
N PHE A 821 -10.80 -22.10 31.27
CA PHE A 821 -9.38 -21.86 30.98
C PHE A 821 -8.50 -22.87 31.71
N LEU A 822 -7.32 -23.19 31.18
CA LEU A 822 -6.35 -24.01 31.92
C LEU A 822 -5.78 -23.19 33.10
N PRO A 823 -5.46 -23.81 34.25
CA PRO A 823 -4.96 -23.13 35.44
C PRO A 823 -3.48 -22.72 35.30
N CYS A 824 -3.14 -21.85 34.35
CA CYS A 824 -1.75 -21.39 34.12
C CYS A 824 -1.66 -19.92 33.65
N GLY A 825 -0.45 -19.50 33.29
CA GLY A 825 -0.16 -18.17 32.77
C GLY A 825 -0.96 -17.82 31.50
N TRP A 826 -1.13 -16.51 31.26
CA TRP A 826 -2.01 -15.99 30.21
C TRP A 826 -1.26 -15.03 29.29
N LEU A 827 -1.38 -15.24 27.97
CA LEU A 827 -0.77 -14.41 26.95
C LEU A 827 -1.82 -13.53 26.24
N GLU A 828 -1.77 -12.22 26.48
CA GLU A 828 -2.61 -11.24 25.78
C GLU A 828 -2.04 -10.91 24.39
N ARG A 829 -2.92 -10.80 23.38
CA ARG A 829 -2.52 -10.71 21.96
C ARG A 829 -3.46 -9.82 21.13
N GLY A 830 -2.91 -9.15 20.12
CA GLY A 830 -3.67 -8.40 19.11
C GLY A 830 -4.36 -9.31 18.07
N ALA A 831 -5.39 -8.80 17.39
CA ALA A 831 -6.04 -9.52 16.29
C ALA A 831 -5.11 -9.66 15.08
N PRO A 832 -5.23 -10.73 14.26
CA PRO A 832 -6.20 -11.83 14.35
C PRO A 832 -5.87 -12.92 15.39
N GLY A 833 -4.70 -12.90 16.02
CA GLY A 833 -4.33 -13.85 17.08
C GLY A 833 -5.30 -13.81 18.27
N LEU A 834 -5.76 -14.98 18.70
CA LEU A 834 -6.51 -15.10 19.95
C LEU A 834 -5.55 -15.16 21.14
N PRO A 835 -5.91 -14.52 22.27
CA PRO A 835 -5.27 -14.75 23.55
C PRO A 835 -5.35 -16.23 23.96
N LEU A 836 -4.29 -16.74 24.58
CA LEU A 836 -4.18 -18.16 24.92
C LEU A 836 -3.30 -18.38 26.16
N GLU A 837 -3.36 -19.59 26.69
CA GLU A 837 -2.55 -20.03 27.84
C GLU A 837 -1.07 -20.22 27.48
N THR A 838 -0.15 -19.65 28.28
CA THR A 838 1.31 -19.72 28.02
C THR A 838 1.83 -21.16 27.94
N TRP A 839 1.17 -22.10 28.63
CA TRP A 839 1.50 -23.53 28.57
C TRP A 839 1.48 -24.11 27.14
N LYS A 840 0.65 -23.54 26.26
CA LYS A 840 0.50 -23.97 24.85
C LYS A 840 1.64 -23.49 23.94
N GLU A 841 2.46 -22.54 24.38
CA GLU A 841 3.61 -22.05 23.58
C GLU A 841 4.64 -23.15 23.28
N ARG A 842 4.63 -24.22 24.08
CA ARG A 842 5.46 -25.42 23.86
C ARG A 842 4.84 -26.44 22.91
N LEU A 843 3.58 -26.26 22.49
CA LEU A 843 2.91 -27.14 21.51
C LEU A 843 3.05 -26.63 20.07
N TYR A 844 3.08 -25.31 19.88
CA TYR A 844 3.19 -24.67 18.57
C TYR A 844 3.70 -23.24 18.69
N PRO A 845 4.31 -22.69 17.62
CA PRO A 845 4.83 -21.34 17.63
C PRO A 845 3.71 -20.30 17.82
N VAL A 846 3.97 -19.32 18.69
CA VAL A 846 3.07 -18.19 18.96
C VAL A 846 3.84 -16.90 18.70
N ALA A 847 3.48 -16.20 17.62
CA ALA A 847 4.22 -15.03 17.15
C ALA A 847 3.35 -13.77 17.15
N GLY A 848 3.60 -12.84 18.07
CA GLY A 848 2.96 -11.52 18.13
C GLY A 848 1.43 -11.60 18.00
N SER A 849 0.85 -10.80 17.10
CA SER A 849 -0.60 -10.75 16.82
C SER A 849 -1.06 -11.67 15.68
N THR A 850 -0.19 -12.51 15.11
CA THR A 850 -0.55 -13.41 14.00
C THR A 850 -1.53 -14.51 14.43
N ARG A 851 -2.29 -15.10 13.51
CA ARG A 851 -3.13 -16.25 13.85
C ARG A 851 -2.24 -17.43 14.21
N THR A 852 -2.53 -18.09 15.32
CA THR A 852 -1.82 -19.31 15.73
C THR A 852 -2.34 -20.50 14.93
N LEU A 853 -1.45 -21.12 14.15
CA LEU A 853 -1.74 -22.31 13.35
C LEU A 853 -0.80 -23.44 13.81
N PRO A 854 -1.33 -24.60 14.24
CA PRO A 854 -0.49 -25.73 14.60
C PRO A 854 0.29 -26.24 13.39
N HIS A 855 1.50 -26.76 13.64
CA HIS A 855 2.34 -27.40 12.62
C HIS A 855 2.13 -28.91 12.55
N LEU A 856 1.34 -29.48 13.47
CA LEU A 856 0.98 -30.89 13.53
C LEU A 856 -0.47 -31.10 13.08
N PRO A 857 -0.80 -32.26 12.49
CA PRO A 857 -2.18 -32.72 12.36
C PRO A 857 -2.92 -32.66 13.71
N VAL A 858 -4.21 -32.34 13.69
CA VAL A 858 -5.00 -32.16 14.92
C VAL A 858 -5.02 -33.42 15.82
N PRO A 859 -5.13 -34.66 15.31
CA PRO A 859 -5.01 -35.86 16.14
C PRO A 859 -3.67 -35.98 16.87
N GLU A 860 -2.57 -35.70 16.16
CA GLU A 860 -1.22 -35.72 16.73
C GLU A 860 -1.02 -34.59 17.74
N LEU A 861 -1.65 -33.43 17.51
CA LEU A 861 -1.63 -32.33 18.47
C LEU A 861 -2.33 -32.71 19.78
N PHE A 862 -3.48 -33.41 19.73
CA PHE A 862 -4.13 -33.92 20.93
C PHE A 862 -3.23 -34.93 21.67
N ALA A 863 -2.61 -35.86 20.94
CA ALA A 863 -1.70 -36.84 21.52
C ALA A 863 -0.48 -36.18 22.17
N ALA A 864 0.13 -35.19 21.50
CA ALA A 864 1.28 -34.44 22.03
C ALA A 864 0.93 -33.64 23.29
N ALA A 865 -0.27 -33.03 23.32
CA ALA A 865 -0.74 -32.31 24.48
C ALA A 865 -1.02 -33.26 25.68
N TRP A 866 -1.63 -34.42 25.42
CA TRP A 866 -1.90 -35.41 26.45
C TRP A 866 -0.62 -36.06 26.99
N ALA A 867 0.34 -36.39 26.12
CA ALA A 867 1.62 -36.95 26.51
C ALA A 867 2.36 -36.04 27.50
N ARG A 868 2.37 -34.72 27.28
CA ARG A 868 2.96 -33.76 28.23
C ARG A 868 2.31 -33.81 29.61
N VAL A 869 0.98 -33.94 29.68
CA VAL A 869 0.27 -34.10 30.95
C VAL A 869 0.65 -35.43 31.61
N GLY A 870 0.72 -36.51 30.84
CA GLY A 870 1.17 -37.84 31.31
C GLY A 870 2.62 -37.84 31.84
N ASP A 871 3.49 -37.04 31.24
CA ASP A 871 4.90 -36.86 31.63
C ASP A 871 5.09 -35.90 32.83
N GLY A 872 3.99 -35.41 33.41
CA GLY A 872 4.01 -34.53 34.59
C GLY A 872 4.14 -33.03 34.28
N ASP A 873 4.11 -32.62 33.01
CA ASP A 873 4.05 -31.22 32.57
C ASP A 873 2.60 -30.75 32.39
N ALA A 874 1.78 -30.91 33.43
CA ALA A 874 0.39 -30.47 33.43
C ALA A 874 0.30 -28.92 33.55
N PRO A 875 -0.74 -28.28 32.98
CA PRO A 875 -0.95 -26.85 33.16
C PRO A 875 -1.06 -26.49 34.64
N ALA A 876 -0.19 -25.60 35.12
CA ALA A 876 -0.19 -25.09 36.48
C ALA A 876 0.27 -23.63 36.51
N PHE A 877 -0.10 -22.88 37.55
CA PHE A 877 0.47 -21.58 37.82
C PHE A 877 1.92 -21.76 38.29
N GLU A 878 2.85 -20.97 37.76
CA GLU A 878 4.25 -21.03 38.20
C GLU A 878 4.34 -20.72 39.71
N GLU A 879 4.85 -21.67 40.49
CA GLU A 879 5.26 -21.40 41.88
C GLU A 879 6.50 -20.48 41.83
N LEU A 880 6.33 -19.24 42.30
CA LEU A 880 7.44 -18.32 42.53
C LEU A 880 8.32 -18.90 43.65
N ASP A 881 9.36 -19.66 43.29
CA ASP A 881 10.41 -20.06 44.24
C ASP A 881 11.26 -18.82 44.55
N THR A 882 10.82 -18.01 45.53
CA THR A 882 11.54 -16.83 45.99
C THR A 882 12.75 -17.25 46.82
N ARG A 883 13.76 -17.86 46.20
CA ARG A 883 15.11 -17.86 46.76
C ARG A 883 15.71 -16.48 46.56
N ALA A 884 15.65 -15.68 47.62
CA ALA A 884 16.24 -14.35 47.70
C ALA A 884 17.72 -14.36 47.26
N THR A 885 17.98 -13.92 46.03
CA THR A 885 19.33 -13.65 45.54
C THR A 885 19.87 -12.41 46.25
N ARG A 886 20.89 -12.65 47.08
CA ARG A 886 21.68 -11.65 47.81
C ARG A 886 22.13 -10.53 46.87
N LYS A 887 21.77 -9.28 47.20
CA LYS A 887 22.22 -8.05 46.53
C LYS A 887 23.75 -8.04 46.35
N GLY A 888 24.21 -8.23 45.11
CA GLY A 888 25.57 -7.94 44.68
C GLY A 888 25.78 -6.42 44.59
N ARG A 889 26.75 -5.94 45.35
CA ARG A 889 27.15 -4.53 45.52
C ARG A 889 27.86 -4.05 44.24
N ARG A 890 27.35 -2.99 43.60
CA ARG A 890 28.05 -2.28 42.52
C ARG A 890 29.39 -1.71 43.01
N ARG A 891 30.46 -2.00 42.29
CA ARG A 891 31.60 -1.11 42.07
C ARG A 891 31.81 -0.98 40.58
#